data_AF-A0A543PR83-F1
#
_entry.id   AF-A0A543PR83-F1
#
_cell.length_a   1.000
_cell.length_b   1.000
_cell.length_c   1.000
_cell.angle_alpha   90.00
_cell.angle_beta   90.00
_cell.angle_gamma   90.00
#
_symmetry.space_group_name_H-M   'P 1'
#
loop_
_entity.id
_entity.type
_entity.pdbx_description
1 polymer ?
#
loop_
_entity_poly.entity_id
_entity_poly.type
_entity_poly.pdbx_seq_one_letter_code
_entity_poly.pdbx_strand_id
1 'polypeptide(L)'
;MTPTATPTPATRNVYALLVGIDAYPAPVPALSGCRNDIEAIEALLTARVSSNALHVRALVDEEATRAAVITGFREHLAQATADDVALFYYSGHGSQEPAPEQWWHLEPDHLDETLVLHDSRTEGQWDLADKELSVLIAEVAASDPHVVIVLDCCHSGSGTRAPLEDGLAGRQAPTDRRPRPLESFLFDRDHVDELVASRLPERDALGDSGWTMPNAPHVLLTGCRANETSKEVVQGGAHRGAMSAALEVALSTAGDALTYREIHRQVSAQVRRTVRYQSPQLETTSTDDLDRPFLGGAVRATPRYFVVTHDGRNWTVDGGAMHGLAAPVRDEQTLVAITDSHDAVVATGAVTAARSADATLTLTTGELDPARSYRAVVTATPLPPLLARLDPGPGTKALRAALADRDEHGPLLVAEADPESGEQAQVQVTPDGSGYAISRIASERDLCPRAGTPDEAIGVLEHIAAWQRVADLRNPGTHLSSDTVAVTVEAQTAPGEEPFAEVDGLWRFDYATDGSGNQKPRPFTVTLTNTSQRPLWVALLDLTDTFGIYADAIAAGSMELGKDQSHPIELETSVPDELWEAGVTEVTDLLKLIVSTDEFDPRMLAQPDLEVSAPLRAGATVRGAGPMSSLDRLLDHVGTRRAKPVGAGDSRADWMTVDIQVVAVRPRPGVAITSDHPVEVAPGVRIAPHPSLRATVQLSGAPDATRDLGAAPVPSPLQEAGTTPFGLISTRGDESQTDALVITLDGGADPAAVTAAQPLVLHLDRPLDPDAHVLPLAWDGEFYVPLGFARRSGNATEIVLQRLSDPVSTQRSLTGSIRILFRKLVGKALGLPPAYPLLRMATVDGEGSVAYESEISVVKHAVQAADSVVLYVHGIIGDTEGMVRSSRISGAVAPIGERYDVVLAFDYENLDTPIEENAASLRSMLRDVGLASGHGKRLDVVAHSMGGLVSRHLVEIDGGVDITHLITLGTPNAGSPWPSVQRWATAAIALLANGFIPVAWPVTALSALLGAVEKVDTALDEMQAQSAFLKRLAAAPDPSARYDVIVGNRSLAPSTEAVPTGRIARLMARLSPSRIGSDVVDLVFFDQPNDLAVSVKSASTLPAGRNPAPVLHTVATDHVSFFENPDTLAVLADLTSS
;
A
#
# COMPACT_ATOMS: atom_id res chain seq x y z
N MET A 1 -5.02 -51.55 38.00
CA MET A 1 -4.28 -50.86 36.92
C MET A 1 -4.03 -49.46 37.40
N THR A 2 -2.75 -49.12 37.55
CA THR A 2 -2.21 -47.83 38.00
C THR A 2 -2.72 -46.70 37.09
N PRO A 3 -3.03 -45.51 37.62
CA PRO A 3 -3.35 -44.36 36.78
C PRO A 3 -2.10 -43.98 35.99
N THR A 4 -2.19 -44.04 34.66
CA THR A 4 -1.18 -43.51 33.75
C THR A 4 -1.20 -41.99 33.91
N ALA A 5 -0.13 -41.44 34.47
CA ALA A 5 0.09 -40.00 34.54
C ALA A 5 0.13 -39.43 33.12
N THR A 6 -0.71 -38.42 32.87
CA THR A 6 -0.66 -37.58 31.67
C THR A 6 0.69 -36.84 31.66
N PRO A 7 1.45 -36.82 30.56
CA PRO A 7 2.75 -36.16 30.51
C PRO A 7 2.61 -34.65 30.73
N THR A 8 3.34 -34.12 31.70
CA THR A 8 3.62 -32.69 31.85
C THR A 8 4.21 -32.15 30.54
N PRO A 9 3.82 -30.95 30.04
CA PRO A 9 4.52 -30.35 28.91
C PRO A 9 6.00 -30.19 29.30
N ALA A 10 6.90 -30.82 28.57
CA ALA A 10 8.32 -30.78 28.86
C ALA A 10 8.81 -29.34 28.76
N THR A 11 9.41 -28.83 29.84
CA THR A 11 10.35 -27.72 29.73
C THR A 11 11.47 -28.19 28.80
N ARG A 12 11.58 -27.64 27.60
CA ARG A 12 12.68 -27.96 26.67
C ARG A 12 14.00 -27.73 27.38
N ASN A 13 14.83 -28.76 27.50
CA ASN A 13 16.12 -28.59 28.14
C ASN A 13 17.10 -27.95 27.16
N VAL A 14 17.95 -27.06 27.65
CA VAL A 14 19.04 -26.45 26.90
C VAL A 14 20.34 -27.01 27.45
N TYR A 15 20.96 -27.90 26.69
CA TYR A 15 22.31 -28.39 26.96
C TYR A 15 23.28 -27.46 26.25
N ALA A 16 23.94 -26.60 27.01
CA ALA A 16 24.89 -25.60 26.49
C ALA A 16 26.33 -25.99 26.82
N LEU A 17 27.17 -26.17 25.79
CA LEU A 17 28.62 -26.28 25.90
C LEU A 17 29.24 -24.94 25.50
N LEU A 18 29.77 -24.21 26.48
CA LEU A 18 30.30 -22.86 26.30
C LEU A 18 31.83 -22.91 26.41
N VAL A 19 32.55 -22.46 25.40
CA VAL A 19 34.01 -22.59 25.31
C VAL A 19 34.65 -21.24 25.03
N GLY A 20 35.47 -20.75 25.95
CA GLY A 20 36.11 -19.42 25.87
C GLY A 20 37.59 -19.51 26.20
N ILE A 21 38.46 -19.01 25.33
CA ILE A 21 39.91 -19.15 25.53
C ILE A 21 40.61 -17.81 25.26
N ASP A 22 41.16 -17.23 26.31
CA ASP A 22 42.03 -16.06 26.27
C ASP A 22 43.50 -16.45 26.47
N ALA A 23 43.76 -17.36 27.41
CA ALA A 23 45.11 -17.75 27.82
C ALA A 23 45.63 -18.94 27.01
N TYR A 24 46.21 -18.67 25.84
CA TYR A 24 46.82 -19.72 25.02
C TYR A 24 48.30 -19.98 25.37
N PRO A 25 48.75 -21.24 25.41
CA PRO A 25 50.17 -21.58 25.44
C PRO A 25 50.89 -21.16 24.16
N ALA A 26 52.18 -20.81 24.29
CA ALA A 26 53.03 -20.57 23.12
C ALA A 26 53.04 -21.81 22.20
N PRO A 27 52.92 -21.65 20.86
CA PRO A 27 53.13 -20.42 20.10
C PRO A 27 51.87 -19.59 19.78
N VAL A 28 50.71 -19.95 20.33
CA VAL A 28 49.45 -19.26 20.01
C VAL A 28 49.35 -17.94 20.82
N PRO A 29 49.00 -16.80 20.18
CA PRO A 29 48.83 -15.54 20.90
C PRO A 29 47.69 -15.58 21.92
N ALA A 30 47.78 -14.75 22.97
CA ALA A 30 46.69 -14.58 23.92
C ALA A 30 45.62 -13.60 23.40
N LEU A 31 44.37 -13.81 23.81
CA LEU A 31 43.23 -12.92 23.62
C LEU A 31 42.83 -12.27 24.95
N SER A 32 41.78 -11.44 24.98
CA SER A 32 41.37 -10.75 26.22
C SER A 32 39.86 -10.63 26.43
N GLY A 33 39.04 -11.04 25.47
CA GLY A 33 37.58 -10.92 25.54
C GLY A 33 36.80 -12.23 25.50
N CYS A 34 37.45 -13.37 25.31
CA CYS A 34 36.75 -14.64 25.10
C CYS A 34 36.08 -15.15 26.38
N ARG A 35 36.75 -15.04 27.52
CA ARG A 35 36.16 -15.35 28.84
C ARG A 35 34.93 -14.47 29.11
N ASN A 36 35.02 -13.18 28.83
CA ASN A 36 33.92 -12.24 29.06
C ASN A 36 32.71 -12.54 28.17
N ASP A 37 32.91 -13.05 26.95
CA ASP A 37 31.81 -13.51 26.10
C ASP A 37 31.09 -14.73 26.69
N ILE A 38 31.84 -15.68 27.23
CA ILE A 38 31.27 -16.88 27.87
C ILE A 38 30.51 -16.52 29.15
N GLU A 39 31.07 -15.66 29.99
CA GLU A 39 30.40 -15.19 31.21
C GLU A 39 29.07 -14.49 30.88
N ALA A 40 29.04 -13.69 29.82
CA ALA A 40 27.84 -12.95 29.42
C ALA A 40 26.75 -13.85 28.83
N ILE A 41 27.11 -14.79 27.94
CA ILE A 41 26.11 -15.72 27.39
C ILE A 41 25.61 -16.68 28.47
N GLU A 42 26.46 -17.12 29.39
CA GLU A 42 26.04 -17.94 30.54
C GLU A 42 25.06 -17.19 31.45
N ALA A 43 25.37 -15.93 31.78
CA ALA A 43 24.50 -15.07 32.56
C ALA A 43 23.14 -14.85 31.87
N LEU A 44 23.15 -14.63 30.54
CA LEU A 44 21.93 -14.48 29.75
C LEU A 44 21.08 -15.76 29.76
N LEU A 45 21.71 -16.92 29.54
CA LEU A 45 21.01 -18.21 29.57
C LEU A 45 20.43 -18.49 30.96
N THR A 46 21.19 -18.26 32.02
CA THR A 46 20.75 -18.47 33.40
C THR A 46 19.61 -17.54 33.80
N ALA A 47 19.62 -16.31 33.30
CA ALA A 47 18.56 -15.35 33.55
C ALA A 47 17.25 -15.69 32.81
N ARG A 48 17.32 -16.37 31.64
CA ARG A 48 16.20 -16.46 30.69
C ARG A 48 15.69 -17.86 30.38
N VAL A 49 16.45 -18.89 30.75
CA VAL A 49 16.05 -20.29 30.70
C VAL A 49 15.74 -20.73 32.14
N SER A 50 14.71 -21.54 32.35
CA SER A 50 14.40 -22.02 33.69
C SER A 50 15.57 -22.84 34.26
N SER A 51 15.91 -22.62 35.53
CA SER A 51 17.08 -23.26 36.18
C SER A 51 17.04 -24.78 36.15
N ASN A 52 15.86 -25.39 36.06
CA ASN A 52 15.68 -26.84 35.98
C ASN A 52 15.83 -27.41 34.57
N ALA A 53 15.80 -26.55 33.54
CA ALA A 53 15.90 -26.92 32.14
C ALA A 53 17.21 -26.45 31.50
N LEU A 54 18.03 -25.66 32.21
CA LEU A 54 19.32 -25.20 31.72
C LEU A 54 20.45 -26.09 32.25
N HIS A 55 21.21 -26.69 31.35
CA HIS A 55 22.38 -27.51 31.65
C HIS A 55 23.62 -26.91 30.98
N VAL A 56 24.34 -26.06 31.71
CA VAL A 56 25.57 -25.42 31.20
C VAL A 56 26.80 -26.23 31.57
N ARG A 57 27.68 -26.42 30.60
CA ARG A 57 29.07 -26.84 30.78
C ARG A 57 29.98 -25.79 30.16
N ALA A 58 30.54 -24.92 30.98
CA ALA A 58 31.54 -23.94 30.56
C ALA A 58 32.94 -24.55 30.65
N LEU A 59 33.76 -24.33 29.61
CA LEU A 59 35.18 -24.69 29.56
C LEU A 59 35.95 -23.42 29.22
N VAL A 60 36.71 -22.88 30.17
CA VAL A 60 37.44 -21.63 30.00
C VAL A 60 38.95 -21.86 30.14
N ASP A 61 39.72 -21.25 29.25
CA ASP A 61 41.19 -21.30 29.25
C ASP A 61 41.75 -22.73 29.38
N GLU A 62 42.49 -23.04 30.45
CA GLU A 62 43.17 -24.33 30.61
C GLU A 62 42.21 -25.55 30.61
N GLU A 63 40.94 -25.32 30.90
CA GLU A 63 39.89 -26.35 30.91
C GLU A 63 39.40 -26.69 29.49
N ALA A 64 39.53 -25.75 28.54
CA ALA A 64 39.10 -25.88 27.15
C ALA A 64 40.11 -26.66 26.30
N THR A 65 40.50 -27.85 26.78
CA THR A 65 41.33 -28.79 26.02
C THR A 65 40.53 -29.46 24.90
N ARG A 66 41.23 -29.90 23.85
CA ARG A 66 40.64 -30.67 22.74
C ARG A 66 39.84 -31.87 23.24
N ALA A 67 40.42 -32.64 24.17
CA ALA A 67 39.73 -33.78 24.79
C ALA A 67 38.46 -33.35 25.54
N ALA A 68 38.51 -32.28 26.34
CA ALA A 68 37.36 -31.80 27.10
C ALA A 68 36.21 -31.32 26.20
N VAL A 69 36.51 -30.63 25.10
CA VAL A 69 35.50 -30.20 24.12
C VAL A 69 34.84 -31.40 23.44
N ILE A 70 35.62 -32.39 23.00
CA ILE A 70 35.10 -33.63 22.41
C ILE A 70 34.19 -34.38 23.39
N THR A 71 34.64 -34.52 24.64
CA THR A 71 33.83 -35.09 25.73
C THR A 71 32.55 -34.26 25.95
N GLY A 72 32.62 -32.94 25.85
CA GLY A 72 31.45 -32.06 25.90
C GLY A 72 30.41 -32.40 24.83
N PHE A 73 30.82 -32.61 23.58
CA PHE A 73 29.90 -33.05 22.53
C PHE A 73 29.28 -34.42 22.85
N ARG A 74 30.13 -35.42 23.13
CA ARG A 74 29.72 -36.83 23.25
C ARG A 74 28.97 -37.18 24.53
N GLU A 75 29.23 -36.46 25.62
CA GLU A 75 28.64 -36.77 26.93
C GLU A 75 27.67 -35.70 27.42
N HIS A 76 27.81 -34.43 27.00
CA HIS A 76 26.94 -33.34 27.45
C HIS A 76 25.88 -32.98 26.40
N LEU A 77 26.29 -32.60 25.18
CA LEU A 77 25.34 -32.22 24.14
C LEU A 77 24.51 -33.41 23.63
N ALA A 78 25.10 -34.61 23.58
CA ALA A 78 24.41 -35.85 23.21
C ALA A 78 23.30 -36.29 24.18
N GLN A 79 23.12 -35.61 25.32
CA GLN A 79 21.96 -35.84 26.20
C GLN A 79 20.67 -35.20 25.66
N ALA A 80 20.78 -34.23 24.73
CA ALA A 80 19.64 -33.57 24.13
C ALA A 80 18.85 -34.52 23.22
N THR A 81 17.53 -34.55 23.39
CA THR A 81 16.58 -35.34 22.59
C THR A 81 15.74 -34.44 21.68
N ALA A 82 14.78 -35.01 20.94
CA ALA A 82 13.97 -34.29 19.94
C ALA A 82 13.27 -33.00 20.41
N ASP A 83 12.98 -32.88 21.71
CA ASP A 83 12.35 -31.69 22.29
C ASP A 83 13.37 -30.71 22.92
N ASP A 84 14.65 -31.04 22.94
CA ASP A 84 15.71 -30.28 23.61
C ASP A 84 16.55 -29.48 22.60
N VAL A 85 17.37 -28.58 23.15
CA VAL A 85 18.32 -27.75 22.40
C VAL A 85 19.74 -28.15 22.78
N ALA A 86 20.57 -28.41 21.78
CA ALA A 86 22.01 -28.57 21.95
C ALA A 86 22.73 -27.32 21.42
N LEU A 87 23.27 -26.51 22.33
CA LEU A 87 23.99 -25.28 22.00
C LEU A 87 25.49 -25.48 22.19
N PHE A 88 26.27 -25.30 21.12
CA PHE A 88 27.73 -25.14 21.20
C PHE A 88 28.09 -23.68 20.93
N TYR A 89 28.73 -23.03 21.90
CA TYR A 89 29.20 -21.65 21.78
C TYR A 89 30.71 -21.61 21.93
N TYR A 90 31.43 -21.18 20.90
CA TYR A 90 32.88 -21.06 20.91
C TYR A 90 33.33 -19.61 20.70
N SER A 91 34.21 -19.14 21.56
CA SER A 91 34.84 -17.82 21.51
C SER A 91 36.35 -17.99 21.71
N GLY A 92 37.12 -17.71 20.66
CA GLY A 92 38.56 -17.98 20.65
C GLY A 92 39.21 -17.80 19.28
N HIS A 93 40.42 -18.33 19.12
CA HIS A 93 41.14 -18.33 17.86
C HIS A 93 40.61 -19.37 16.87
N GLY A 94 40.31 -18.93 15.65
CA GLY A 94 40.23 -19.81 14.49
C GLY A 94 41.55 -19.80 13.71
N SER A 95 41.79 -20.86 12.93
CA SER A 95 42.99 -21.03 12.10
C SER A 95 42.69 -21.97 10.93
N GLN A 96 43.69 -22.24 10.11
CA GLN A 96 43.67 -23.29 9.10
C GLN A 96 44.83 -24.28 9.28
N GLU A 97 44.69 -25.48 8.72
CA GLU A 97 45.76 -26.48 8.55
C GLU A 97 45.70 -27.13 7.15
N PRO A 98 46.79 -27.72 6.60
CA PRO A 98 46.73 -28.42 5.32
C PRO A 98 45.74 -29.58 5.33
N ALA A 99 44.76 -29.54 4.43
CA ALA A 99 43.82 -30.64 4.25
C ALA A 99 44.54 -31.87 3.65
N PRO A 100 44.27 -33.09 4.14
CA PRO A 100 44.70 -34.33 3.50
C PRO A 100 44.33 -34.35 2.01
N GLU A 101 45.18 -34.94 1.16
CA GLU A 101 44.96 -34.99 -0.30
C GLU A 101 43.61 -35.61 -0.67
N GLN A 102 43.12 -36.52 0.17
CA GLN A 102 41.83 -37.20 0.01
C GLN A 102 40.62 -36.27 0.14
N TRP A 103 40.78 -35.06 0.68
CA TRP A 103 39.70 -34.09 0.92
C TRP A 103 39.83 -32.81 0.07
N TRP A 104 40.79 -32.71 -0.85
CA TRP A 104 40.91 -31.56 -1.75
C TRP A 104 39.69 -31.32 -2.65
N HIS A 105 38.84 -32.34 -2.85
CA HIS A 105 37.56 -32.16 -3.55
C HIS A 105 36.51 -31.45 -2.69
N LEU A 106 36.66 -31.47 -1.36
CA LEU A 106 35.83 -30.73 -0.40
C LEU A 106 36.43 -29.35 -0.09
N GLU A 107 37.78 -29.26 -0.11
CA GLU A 107 38.55 -28.04 0.16
C GLU A 107 39.30 -27.55 -1.09
N PRO A 108 38.70 -26.68 -1.92
CA PRO A 108 39.31 -26.20 -3.16
C PRO A 108 40.62 -25.42 -2.96
N ASP A 109 40.86 -24.86 -1.76
CA ASP A 109 42.11 -24.19 -1.38
C ASP A 109 43.11 -25.13 -0.68
N HIS A 110 42.73 -26.40 -0.50
CA HIS A 110 43.49 -27.47 0.13
C HIS A 110 43.78 -27.23 1.63
N LEU A 111 42.94 -26.47 2.33
CA LEU A 111 43.09 -26.15 3.74
C LEU A 111 41.83 -26.55 4.52
N ASP A 112 42.01 -27.15 5.70
CA ASP A 112 40.94 -27.36 6.67
C ASP A 112 40.81 -26.13 7.56
N GLU A 113 39.57 -25.68 7.82
CA GLU A 113 39.28 -24.69 8.85
C GLU A 113 39.29 -25.33 10.23
N THR A 114 39.85 -24.64 11.22
CA THR A 114 40.12 -25.22 12.55
C THR A 114 39.75 -24.28 13.69
N LEU A 115 39.25 -24.84 14.79
CA LEU A 115 39.13 -24.18 16.09
C LEU A 115 40.38 -24.48 16.91
N VAL A 116 41.05 -23.46 17.43
CA VAL A 116 42.26 -23.62 18.25
C VAL A 116 41.84 -23.76 19.71
N LEU A 117 42.04 -24.94 20.29
CA LEU A 117 41.77 -25.21 21.70
C LEU A 117 42.99 -24.85 22.56
N HIS A 118 42.85 -24.93 23.87
CA HIS A 118 43.92 -24.50 24.78
C HIS A 118 45.20 -25.34 24.61
N ASP A 119 45.09 -26.67 24.50
CA ASP A 119 46.22 -27.57 24.32
C ASP A 119 46.57 -27.83 22.85
N SER A 120 45.92 -27.15 21.91
CA SER A 120 46.25 -27.22 20.50
C SER A 120 47.70 -26.81 20.25
N ARG A 121 48.36 -27.50 19.31
CA ARG A 121 49.76 -27.27 18.91
C ARG A 121 50.81 -27.56 19.99
N THR A 122 50.40 -28.11 21.13
CA THR A 122 51.31 -28.80 22.03
C THR A 122 51.73 -30.16 21.45
N GLU A 123 52.71 -30.82 22.07
CA GLU A 123 53.25 -32.08 21.56
C GLU A 123 52.15 -33.15 21.43
N GLY A 124 51.93 -33.62 20.20
CA GLY A 124 50.93 -34.64 19.87
C GLY A 124 49.49 -34.13 19.75
N GLN A 125 49.22 -32.83 19.88
CA GLN A 125 47.88 -32.25 19.78
C GLN A 125 47.70 -31.41 18.50
N TRP A 126 46.51 -31.54 17.90
CA TRP A 126 46.07 -30.83 16.70
C TRP A 126 44.99 -29.79 17.05
N ASP A 127 44.71 -28.89 16.12
CA ASP A 127 43.53 -28.04 16.22
C ASP A 127 42.26 -28.92 16.00
N LEU A 128 41.07 -28.47 16.39
CA LEU A 128 39.83 -29.20 16.08
C LEU A 128 39.38 -28.78 14.67
N ALA A 129 39.54 -29.69 13.70
CA ALA A 129 39.16 -29.40 12.33
C ALA A 129 37.64 -29.41 12.15
N ASP A 130 37.15 -28.61 11.22
CA ASP A 130 35.75 -28.54 10.77
C ASP A 130 35.19 -29.92 10.38
N LYS A 131 36.00 -30.81 9.79
CA LYS A 131 35.61 -32.19 9.48
C LYS A 131 35.30 -32.96 10.76
N GLU A 132 36.10 -32.78 11.81
CA GLU A 132 35.85 -33.41 13.12
C GLU A 132 34.62 -32.81 13.78
N LEU A 133 34.44 -31.49 13.67
CA LEU A 133 33.25 -30.80 14.16
C LEU A 133 31.98 -31.29 13.47
N SER A 134 32.01 -31.52 12.15
CA SER A 134 30.87 -32.07 11.40
C SER A 134 30.46 -33.47 11.90
N VAL A 135 31.43 -34.31 12.26
CA VAL A 135 31.15 -35.64 12.84
C VAL A 135 30.56 -35.51 14.24
N LEU A 136 31.11 -34.63 15.09
CA LEU A 136 30.57 -34.38 16.42
C LEU A 136 29.13 -33.81 16.38
N ILE A 137 28.84 -32.89 15.44
CA ILE A 137 27.48 -32.38 15.22
C ILE A 137 26.56 -33.51 14.75
N ALA A 138 27.03 -34.38 13.86
CA ALA A 138 26.25 -35.52 13.39
C ALA A 138 25.93 -36.52 14.50
N GLU A 139 26.90 -36.82 15.37
CA GLU A 139 26.72 -37.65 16.57
C GLU A 139 25.63 -37.07 17.49
N VAL A 140 25.66 -35.75 17.78
CA VAL A 140 24.64 -35.08 18.62
C VAL A 140 23.27 -35.08 17.94
N ALA A 141 23.22 -34.76 16.65
CA ALA A 141 21.99 -34.71 15.89
C ALA A 141 21.32 -36.10 15.71
N ALA A 142 21.97 -37.20 16.13
CA ALA A 142 21.41 -38.55 16.02
C ALA A 142 20.17 -38.77 16.89
N SER A 143 20.04 -37.96 17.95
CA SER A 143 18.86 -37.94 18.83
C SER A 143 17.80 -36.90 18.42
N ASP A 144 17.97 -36.29 17.24
CA ASP A 144 17.10 -35.25 16.65
C ASP A 144 16.88 -33.94 17.47
N PRO A 145 17.83 -33.46 18.32
CA PRO A 145 17.63 -32.18 19.01
C PRO A 145 17.74 -30.99 18.06
N HIS A 146 17.29 -29.82 18.53
CA HIS A 146 17.59 -28.55 17.84
C HIS A 146 19.05 -28.16 18.09
N VAL A 147 19.92 -28.38 17.10
CA VAL A 147 21.36 -28.11 17.21
C VAL A 147 21.70 -26.69 16.75
N VAL A 148 22.40 -25.95 17.61
CA VAL A 148 22.75 -24.54 17.41
C VAL A 148 24.22 -24.34 17.68
N ILE A 149 24.94 -23.82 16.70
CA ILE A 149 26.38 -23.58 16.75
C ILE A 149 26.64 -22.09 16.62
N VAL A 150 27.40 -21.52 17.57
CA VAL A 150 27.82 -20.11 17.54
C VAL A 150 29.34 -20.03 17.62
N LEU A 151 29.97 -19.47 16.60
CA LEU A 151 31.42 -19.36 16.47
C LEU A 151 31.85 -17.89 16.38
N ASP A 152 32.42 -17.35 17.44
CA ASP A 152 33.06 -16.02 17.44
C ASP A 152 34.58 -16.12 17.27
N CYS A 153 34.99 -16.56 16.08
CA CYS A 153 36.38 -16.76 15.64
C CYS A 153 36.56 -16.44 14.15
N CYS A 154 37.80 -16.48 13.63
CA CYS A 154 38.11 -16.22 12.22
C CYS A 154 38.47 -17.50 11.46
N HIS A 155 37.93 -17.69 10.26
CA HIS A 155 38.16 -18.85 9.38
C HIS A 155 38.81 -18.42 8.04
N SER A 156 39.83 -17.55 8.06
CA SER A 156 40.30 -16.89 6.83
C SER A 156 41.82 -16.96 6.62
N GLY A 157 42.25 -17.84 5.71
CA GLY A 157 43.61 -17.92 5.20
C GLY A 157 44.09 -16.70 4.44
N SER A 158 44.66 -15.71 5.13
CA SER A 158 45.69 -14.87 4.52
C SER A 158 46.63 -14.28 5.58
N GLY A 159 47.71 -15.00 5.87
CA GLY A 159 48.84 -14.50 6.67
C GLY A 159 49.64 -13.36 6.03
N THR A 160 49.01 -12.51 5.21
CA THR A 160 49.67 -11.41 4.47
C THR A 160 48.99 -10.05 4.64
N ARG A 161 47.97 -9.90 5.50
CA ARG A 161 47.36 -8.58 5.71
C ARG A 161 48.08 -7.83 6.82
N ALA A 162 48.41 -6.57 6.50
CA ALA A 162 49.08 -5.59 7.36
C ALA A 162 48.41 -5.48 8.74
N PRO A 163 49.08 -4.91 9.77
CA PRO A 163 48.43 -4.60 11.05
C PRO A 163 47.06 -3.97 10.78
N LEU A 164 46.03 -4.56 11.38
CA LEU A 164 44.63 -4.14 11.26
C LEU A 164 44.59 -2.60 11.29
N GLU A 165 44.11 -1.99 10.19
CA GLU A 165 44.14 -0.52 10.01
C GLU A 165 43.38 0.23 11.12
N ASP A 166 42.55 -0.48 11.89
CA ASP A 166 41.76 0.00 13.03
C ASP A 166 42.39 -0.27 14.41
N GLY A 167 43.54 -0.95 14.48
CA GLY A 167 44.27 -1.20 15.73
C GLY A 167 43.60 -2.18 16.71
N LEU A 168 42.56 -2.90 16.28
CA LEU A 168 41.87 -3.91 17.09
C LEU A 168 42.59 -5.26 17.03
N ALA A 169 42.40 -6.13 18.02
CA ALA A 169 42.93 -7.49 18.01
C ALA A 169 41.99 -8.43 17.23
N GLY A 170 42.55 -9.25 16.34
CA GLY A 170 41.79 -10.25 15.58
C GLY A 170 41.78 -11.61 16.28
N ARG A 171 40.66 -12.33 16.21
CA ARG A 171 40.48 -13.68 16.78
C ARG A 171 40.99 -14.77 15.84
N GLN A 172 42.24 -14.65 15.41
CA GLN A 172 42.89 -15.53 14.45
C GLN A 172 44.29 -15.95 14.91
N ALA A 173 44.57 -17.26 14.91
CA ALA A 173 45.91 -17.78 15.07
C ALA A 173 46.59 -17.99 13.70
N PRO A 174 47.94 -17.98 13.61
CA PRO A 174 48.62 -18.30 12.37
C PRO A 174 48.27 -19.71 11.87
N THR A 175 48.17 -19.90 10.55
CA THR A 175 47.97 -21.22 9.91
C THR A 175 48.97 -22.24 10.47
N ASP A 176 48.47 -23.37 10.95
CA ASP A 176 49.31 -24.50 11.32
C ASP A 176 49.85 -25.13 10.03
N ARG A 177 51.17 -25.33 9.95
CA ARG A 177 51.83 -25.89 8.75
C ARG A 177 52.27 -27.33 8.95
N ARG A 178 52.01 -27.92 10.12
CA ARG A 178 52.31 -29.32 10.40
C ARG A 178 51.42 -30.19 9.49
N PRO A 179 51.97 -31.16 8.74
CA PRO A 179 51.16 -32.09 7.97
C PRO A 179 50.45 -33.05 8.93
N ARG A 180 49.12 -33.03 8.92
CA ARG A 180 48.30 -33.87 9.80
C ARG A 180 48.04 -35.24 9.17
N PRO A 181 48.41 -36.35 9.83
CA PRO A 181 48.08 -37.69 9.35
C PRO A 181 46.56 -37.96 9.43
N LEU A 182 46.01 -38.67 8.44
CA LEU A 182 44.57 -38.97 8.37
C LEU A 182 44.08 -39.78 9.59
N GLU A 183 44.92 -40.65 10.13
CA GLU A 183 44.64 -41.44 11.33
C GLU A 183 44.54 -40.63 12.63
N SER A 184 44.89 -39.34 12.60
CA SER A 184 44.79 -38.44 13.76
C SER A 184 43.45 -37.71 13.86
N PHE A 185 42.56 -37.90 12.89
CA PHE A 185 41.19 -37.37 12.94
C PHE A 185 40.30 -38.26 13.83
N LEU A 186 39.22 -37.71 14.39
CA LEU A 186 38.33 -38.42 15.34
C LEU A 186 37.55 -39.62 14.77
N PHE A 187 37.66 -39.87 13.47
CA PHE A 187 36.84 -40.83 12.75
C PHE A 187 37.68 -41.57 11.70
N ASP A 188 37.23 -42.77 11.37
CA ASP A 188 37.65 -43.48 10.16
C ASP A 188 36.53 -43.42 9.11
N ARG A 189 36.78 -44.05 7.96
CA ARG A 189 35.83 -44.04 6.84
C ARG A 189 34.54 -44.77 7.17
N ASP A 190 34.64 -45.93 7.83
CA ASP A 190 33.48 -46.76 8.13
C ASP A 190 32.51 -46.00 9.06
N HIS A 191 33.05 -45.27 10.05
CA HIS A 191 32.25 -44.43 10.95
C HIS A 191 31.51 -43.31 10.21
N VAL A 192 32.17 -42.63 9.25
CA VAL A 192 31.54 -41.58 8.44
C VAL A 192 30.46 -42.16 7.52
N ASP A 193 30.73 -43.30 6.89
CA ASP A 193 29.77 -43.98 6.02
C ASP A 193 28.51 -44.41 6.81
N GLU A 194 28.65 -44.86 8.05
CA GLU A 194 27.53 -45.18 8.95
C GLU A 194 26.66 -43.95 9.27
N LEU A 195 27.28 -42.81 9.62
CA LEU A 195 26.58 -41.57 9.91
C LEU A 195 25.82 -41.05 8.69
N VAL A 196 26.42 -41.11 7.50
CA VAL A 196 25.79 -40.69 6.23
C VAL A 196 24.65 -41.64 5.83
N ALA A 197 24.85 -42.96 5.91
CA ALA A 197 23.86 -43.97 5.54
C ALA A 197 22.60 -43.92 6.41
N SER A 198 22.72 -43.47 7.66
CA SER A 198 21.58 -43.35 8.58
C SER A 198 20.58 -42.24 8.23
N ARG A 199 20.90 -41.33 7.28
CA ARG A 199 20.09 -40.10 7.02
C ARG A 199 19.73 -39.77 5.57
N LEU A 200 20.16 -40.55 4.56
CA LEU A 200 19.80 -40.33 3.14
C LEU A 200 19.22 -41.60 2.49
N PRO A 201 18.04 -41.54 1.83
CA PRO A 201 17.51 -42.67 1.05
C PRO A 201 18.15 -42.86 -0.32
N GLU A 202 18.92 -41.90 -0.84
CA GLU A 202 19.43 -41.94 -2.23
C GLU A 202 20.95 -41.75 -2.31
N ARG A 203 21.55 -42.56 -3.19
CA ARG A 203 22.97 -42.94 -3.22
C ARG A 203 23.77 -42.21 -4.31
N ASP A 204 23.38 -40.99 -4.68
CA ASP A 204 23.88 -40.31 -5.88
C ASP A 204 24.70 -39.05 -5.54
N ALA A 205 25.88 -39.23 -4.94
CA ALA A 205 26.99 -38.27 -5.03
C ALA A 205 28.30 -38.90 -4.53
N LEU A 206 28.76 -39.98 -5.18
CA LEU A 206 30.13 -40.49 -4.96
C LEU A 206 31.07 -39.79 -5.94
N GLY A 207 31.88 -38.84 -5.46
CA GLY A 207 33.06 -38.35 -6.17
C GLY A 207 34.18 -39.40 -6.18
N ASP A 208 35.13 -39.26 -7.10
CA ASP A 208 36.23 -40.21 -7.37
C ASP A 208 37.18 -40.49 -6.17
N SER A 209 37.13 -39.68 -5.10
CA SER A 209 37.99 -39.78 -3.89
C SER A 209 37.43 -40.68 -2.78
N GLY A 210 36.14 -41.03 -2.82
CA GLY A 210 35.52 -41.98 -1.89
C GLY A 210 35.22 -41.49 -0.46
N TRP A 211 35.33 -40.18 -0.17
CA TRP A 211 34.97 -39.56 1.11
C TRP A 211 33.81 -38.54 0.96
N THR A 212 32.82 -38.64 1.85
CA THR A 212 31.71 -37.68 2.00
C THR A 212 31.53 -37.35 3.48
N MET A 213 31.48 -36.07 3.85
CA MET A 213 31.28 -35.67 5.26
C MET A 213 29.79 -35.57 5.60
N PRO A 214 29.38 -35.88 6.85
CA PRO A 214 27.98 -35.79 7.24
C PRO A 214 27.52 -34.32 7.31
N ASN A 215 26.35 -34.04 6.72
CA ASN A 215 25.70 -32.73 6.77
C ASN A 215 24.42 -32.82 7.62
N ALA A 216 24.60 -32.84 8.94
CA ALA A 216 23.50 -33.02 9.90
C ALA A 216 22.68 -31.73 10.11
N PRO A 217 21.37 -31.81 10.43
CA PRO A 217 20.55 -30.63 10.68
C PRO A 217 21.08 -29.73 11.81
N HIS A 218 21.40 -28.47 11.50
CA HIS A 218 21.83 -27.49 12.49
C HIS A 218 21.70 -26.03 11.98
N VAL A 219 21.69 -25.08 12.93
CA VAL A 219 21.84 -23.65 12.67
C VAL A 219 23.23 -23.19 13.10
N LEU A 220 23.92 -22.47 12.22
CA LEU A 220 25.27 -21.95 12.46
C LEU A 220 25.30 -20.41 12.38
N LEU A 221 25.78 -19.75 13.43
CA LEU A 221 26.08 -18.32 13.46
C LEU A 221 27.59 -18.11 13.59
N THR A 222 28.19 -17.38 12.64
CA THR A 222 29.64 -17.10 12.64
C THR A 222 29.94 -15.61 12.74
N GLY A 223 31.08 -15.28 13.35
CA GLY A 223 31.52 -13.90 13.60
C GLY A 223 31.82 -13.08 12.34
N CYS A 224 32.25 -13.71 11.25
CA CYS A 224 32.63 -13.04 10.00
C CYS A 224 32.57 -13.98 8.79
N ARG A 225 32.71 -13.43 7.56
CA ARG A 225 32.91 -14.23 6.35
C ARG A 225 34.29 -14.89 6.31
N ALA A 226 34.44 -15.93 5.50
CA ALA A 226 35.70 -16.64 5.24
C ALA A 226 36.83 -15.76 4.67
N ASN A 227 36.54 -14.53 4.23
CA ASN A 227 37.55 -13.57 3.76
C ASN A 227 37.76 -12.37 4.69
N GLU A 228 37.13 -12.36 5.87
CA GLU A 228 37.15 -11.32 6.88
C GLU A 228 37.74 -11.83 8.21
N THR A 229 37.86 -10.96 9.22
CA THR A 229 38.42 -11.28 10.54
C THR A 229 37.41 -10.86 11.62
N SER A 230 37.06 -11.75 12.55
CA SER A 230 36.35 -11.40 13.79
C SER A 230 37.28 -10.67 14.77
N LYS A 231 36.77 -9.59 15.38
CA LYS A 231 37.58 -8.62 16.15
C LYS A 231 37.13 -8.49 17.60
N GLU A 232 38.08 -8.15 18.46
CA GLU A 232 37.80 -7.73 19.84
C GLU A 232 37.47 -6.24 19.92
N VAL A 233 36.46 -5.91 20.72
CA VAL A 233 35.98 -4.55 21.01
C VAL A 233 35.95 -4.31 22.51
N VAL A 234 35.90 -3.04 22.93
CA VAL A 234 35.64 -2.69 24.33
C VAL A 234 34.20 -2.20 24.46
N GLN A 235 33.37 -2.93 25.20
CA GLN A 235 31.98 -2.59 25.47
C GLN A 235 31.74 -2.65 26.99
N GLY A 236 31.12 -1.60 27.55
CA GLY A 236 30.86 -1.54 29.00
C GLY A 236 32.13 -1.55 29.88
N GLY A 237 33.31 -1.24 29.32
CA GLY A 237 34.59 -1.29 30.01
C GLY A 237 35.29 -2.65 30.01
N ALA A 238 34.72 -3.68 29.37
CA ALA A 238 35.31 -5.01 29.21
C ALA A 238 35.66 -5.30 27.74
N HIS A 239 36.71 -6.10 27.51
CA HIS A 239 37.04 -6.63 26.19
C HIS A 239 36.05 -7.74 25.82
N ARG A 240 35.50 -7.73 24.60
CA ARG A 240 34.46 -8.66 24.10
C ARG A 240 34.67 -8.94 22.61
N GLY A 241 34.13 -10.05 22.10
CA GLY A 241 34.04 -10.27 20.66
C GLY A 241 32.97 -9.39 20.04
N ALA A 242 33.23 -8.77 18.88
CA ALA A 242 32.27 -7.85 18.26
C ALA A 242 30.91 -8.50 17.95
N MET A 243 30.92 -9.78 17.53
CA MET A 243 29.69 -10.53 17.27
C MET A 243 29.00 -10.95 18.57
N SER A 244 29.75 -11.46 19.55
CA SER A 244 29.21 -11.82 20.88
C SER A 244 28.56 -10.63 21.60
N ALA A 245 29.22 -9.48 21.58
CA ALA A 245 28.71 -8.19 22.06
C ALA A 245 27.39 -7.79 21.38
N ALA A 246 27.34 -7.88 20.06
CA ALA A 246 26.15 -7.55 19.29
C ALA A 246 25.01 -8.55 19.51
N LEU A 247 25.31 -9.83 19.67
CA LEU A 247 24.35 -10.89 19.96
C LEU A 247 23.73 -10.71 21.35
N GLU A 248 24.54 -10.40 22.37
CA GLU A 248 24.05 -10.06 23.70
C GLU A 248 23.09 -8.86 23.64
N VAL A 249 23.45 -7.79 22.93
CA VAL A 249 22.58 -6.62 22.74
C VAL A 249 21.27 -7.03 22.08
N ALA A 250 21.32 -7.68 20.91
CA ALA A 250 20.13 -8.10 20.17
C ALA A 250 19.19 -8.96 21.01
N LEU A 251 19.75 -9.91 21.78
CA LEU A 251 18.97 -10.74 22.68
C LEU A 251 18.42 -9.95 23.87
N SER A 252 19.19 -9.02 24.44
CA SER A 252 18.79 -8.23 25.62
C SER A 252 17.70 -7.18 25.35
N THR A 253 17.60 -6.69 24.12
CA THR A 253 16.62 -5.68 23.69
C THR A 253 15.40 -6.29 22.99
N ALA A 254 15.38 -7.61 22.82
CA ALA A 254 14.30 -8.35 22.18
C ALA A 254 13.02 -8.35 23.03
N GLY A 255 11.94 -7.77 22.50
CA GLY A 255 10.62 -7.81 23.15
C GLY A 255 9.83 -9.09 22.92
N ASP A 256 10.18 -9.86 21.89
CA ASP A 256 9.54 -11.12 21.49
C ASP A 256 10.62 -12.23 21.35
N ALA A 257 10.20 -13.48 21.16
CA ALA A 257 11.12 -14.57 20.84
C ALA A 257 11.64 -14.42 19.40
N LEU A 258 12.68 -13.59 19.21
CA LEU A 258 13.24 -13.30 17.89
C LEU A 258 13.63 -14.59 17.17
N THR A 259 13.31 -14.63 15.88
CA THR A 259 13.77 -15.68 14.97
C THR A 259 15.27 -15.58 14.71
N TYR A 260 15.90 -16.67 14.25
CA TYR A 260 17.31 -16.62 13.83
C TYR A 260 17.57 -15.56 12.76
N ARG A 261 16.62 -15.37 11.83
CA ARG A 261 16.69 -14.35 10.79
C ARG A 261 16.70 -12.93 11.37
N GLU A 262 15.87 -12.66 12.36
CA GLU A 262 15.79 -11.35 13.01
C GLU A 262 17.03 -11.06 13.85
N ILE A 263 17.50 -12.06 14.61
CA ILE A 263 18.76 -11.95 15.36
C ILE A 263 19.92 -11.65 14.41
N HIS A 264 20.06 -12.40 13.32
CA HIS A 264 21.15 -12.18 12.37
C HIS A 264 21.11 -10.77 11.76
N ARG A 265 19.93 -10.23 11.45
CA ARG A 265 19.76 -8.86 10.96
C ARG A 265 20.23 -7.83 11.99
N GLN A 266 19.80 -7.95 13.25
CA GLN A 266 20.16 -7.03 14.32
C GLN A 266 21.66 -7.11 14.65
N VAL A 267 22.19 -8.31 14.81
CA VAL A 267 23.61 -8.56 15.04
C VAL A 267 24.45 -8.00 13.90
N SER A 268 24.08 -8.25 12.65
CA SER A 268 24.79 -7.72 11.47
C SER A 268 24.79 -6.19 11.44
N ALA A 269 23.67 -5.55 11.77
CA ALA A 269 23.58 -4.08 11.83
C ALA A 269 24.50 -3.51 12.91
N GLN A 270 24.51 -4.11 14.10
CA GLN A 270 25.30 -3.65 15.23
C GLN A 270 26.81 -3.89 15.02
N VAL A 271 27.21 -5.04 14.47
CA VAL A 271 28.61 -5.35 14.14
C VAL A 271 29.12 -4.35 13.10
N ARG A 272 28.38 -4.11 12.01
CA ARG A 272 28.77 -3.15 10.97
C ARG A 272 28.88 -1.71 11.48
N ARG A 273 28.15 -1.36 12.54
CA ARG A 273 28.26 -0.06 13.22
C ARG A 273 29.54 0.05 14.04
N THR A 274 30.00 -1.06 14.62
CA THR A 274 31.05 -1.07 15.65
C THR A 274 32.43 -1.35 15.05
N VAL A 275 32.50 -2.25 14.07
CA VAL A 275 33.76 -2.71 13.46
C VAL A 275 33.68 -2.67 11.94
N ARG A 276 34.76 -2.22 11.29
CA ARG A 276 34.87 -2.25 9.82
C ARG A 276 35.25 -3.65 9.36
N TYR A 277 34.79 -4.08 8.19
CA TYR A 277 35.21 -5.34 7.54
C TYR A 277 34.97 -6.61 8.39
N GLN A 278 33.80 -6.68 9.06
CA GLN A 278 33.30 -7.87 9.72
C GLN A 278 31.80 -8.01 9.45
N SER A 279 31.41 -9.14 8.86
CA SER A 279 30.04 -9.45 8.46
C SER A 279 29.62 -10.83 9.00
N PRO A 280 28.86 -10.89 10.11
CA PRO A 280 28.38 -12.16 10.65
C PRO A 280 27.59 -12.97 9.61
N GLN A 281 27.72 -14.29 9.60
CA GLN A 281 26.92 -15.17 8.73
C GLN A 281 25.92 -15.99 9.55
N LEU A 282 24.83 -16.38 8.89
CA LEU A 282 23.83 -17.32 9.38
C LEU A 282 23.67 -18.39 8.31
N GLU A 283 23.96 -19.63 8.68
CA GLU A 283 23.89 -20.79 7.80
C GLU A 283 22.96 -21.84 8.43
N THR A 284 22.25 -22.58 7.59
CA THR A 284 21.36 -23.66 8.01
C THR A 284 21.26 -24.71 6.93
N THR A 285 21.05 -25.95 7.35
CA THR A 285 20.73 -27.08 6.48
C THR A 285 19.26 -27.13 6.06
N SER A 286 18.36 -26.41 6.77
CA SER A 286 16.93 -26.30 6.45
C SER A 286 16.46 -24.84 6.53
N THR A 287 15.76 -24.39 5.49
CA THR A 287 15.24 -23.01 5.42
C THR A 287 14.21 -22.71 6.51
N ASP A 288 13.49 -23.72 6.99
CA ASP A 288 12.46 -23.57 8.02
C ASP A 288 13.06 -23.14 9.37
N ASP A 289 14.33 -23.49 9.62
CA ASP A 289 15.03 -23.11 10.86
C ASP A 289 15.31 -21.59 10.94
N LEU A 290 15.33 -20.87 9.82
CA LEU A 290 15.60 -19.42 9.81
C LEU A 290 14.52 -18.62 10.54
N ASP A 291 13.27 -19.08 10.44
CA ASP A 291 12.10 -18.43 11.00
C ASP A 291 11.65 -19.08 12.32
N ARG A 292 12.44 -20.03 12.84
CA ARG A 292 12.28 -20.57 14.20
C ARG A 292 12.80 -19.57 15.24
N PRO A 293 12.16 -19.49 16.43
CA PRO A 293 12.67 -18.70 17.54
C PRO A 293 14.06 -19.18 17.98
N PHE A 294 14.90 -18.24 18.42
CA PHE A 294 16.24 -18.52 18.93
C PHE A 294 16.23 -19.58 20.04
N LEU A 295 17.12 -20.58 19.91
CA LEU A 295 17.16 -21.75 20.79
C LEU A 295 15.77 -22.40 20.96
N GLY A 296 14.98 -22.45 19.88
CA GLY A 296 13.64 -23.04 19.90
C GLY A 296 12.67 -22.35 20.88
N GLY A 297 12.92 -21.09 21.23
CA GLY A 297 12.09 -20.31 22.16
C GLY A 297 12.40 -20.56 23.64
N ALA A 298 13.48 -21.29 23.95
CA ALA A 298 13.87 -21.58 25.33
C ALA A 298 14.28 -20.31 26.12
N VAL A 299 14.74 -19.27 25.41
CA VAL A 299 15.09 -17.96 25.98
C VAL A 299 13.83 -17.10 26.04
N ARG A 300 13.29 -16.89 27.25
CA ARG A 300 12.07 -16.09 27.46
C ARG A 300 12.22 -14.65 26.99
N ALA A 301 11.25 -14.12 26.24
CA ALA A 301 11.20 -12.71 25.83
C ALA A 301 11.29 -11.77 27.06
N THR A 302 12.07 -10.69 26.93
CA THR A 302 12.19 -9.68 27.99
C THR A 302 11.10 -8.63 27.81
N PRO A 303 10.48 -8.14 28.90
CA PRO A 303 9.63 -6.96 28.84
C PRO A 303 10.38 -5.82 28.17
N ARG A 304 9.84 -5.26 27.06
CA ARG A 304 10.32 -3.99 26.49
C ARG A 304 10.17 -2.89 27.54
N TYR A 305 11.24 -2.58 28.23
CA TYR A 305 11.37 -1.33 28.97
C TYR A 305 12.19 -0.36 28.15
N PHE A 306 11.86 0.91 28.25
CA PHE A 306 12.73 1.95 27.77
C PHE A 306 13.77 2.30 28.84
N VAL A 307 14.99 2.61 28.47
CA VAL A 307 16.01 3.16 29.34
C VAL A 307 15.88 4.68 29.41
N VAL A 308 15.76 5.18 30.63
CA VAL A 308 15.76 6.61 30.95
C VAL A 308 17.16 7.02 31.40
N THR A 309 17.73 8.01 30.73
CA THR A 309 19.05 8.60 31.03
C THR A 309 18.95 10.12 31.06
N HIS A 310 19.95 10.81 31.61
CA HIS A 310 20.00 12.27 31.62
C HIS A 310 21.17 12.76 30.77
N ASP A 311 20.90 13.56 29.73
CA ASP A 311 21.91 14.03 28.77
C ASP A 311 22.69 15.29 29.23
N GLY A 312 22.44 15.72 30.46
CA GLY A 312 22.99 16.95 31.05
C GLY A 312 22.04 18.15 30.96
N ARG A 313 20.95 18.07 30.19
CA ARG A 313 19.90 19.09 30.11
C ARG A 313 18.51 18.52 30.37
N ASN A 314 18.18 17.36 29.81
CA ASN A 314 16.87 16.75 29.92
C ASN A 314 16.98 15.24 30.23
N TRP A 315 15.88 14.68 30.74
CA TRP A 315 15.71 13.24 30.80
C TRP A 315 15.30 12.73 29.41
N THR A 316 16.00 11.70 28.93
CA THR A 316 15.80 11.09 27.62
C THR A 316 15.45 9.61 27.77
N VAL A 317 14.51 9.17 26.95
CA VAL A 317 14.07 7.79 26.81
C VAL A 317 14.66 7.25 25.51
N ASP A 318 15.27 6.07 25.54
CA ASP A 318 15.83 5.36 24.37
C ASP A 318 14.76 4.71 23.47
N GLY A 319 13.58 5.32 23.42
CA GLY A 319 12.47 4.97 22.54
C GLY A 319 11.82 6.24 22.04
N GLY A 320 11.24 6.19 20.84
CA GLY A 320 10.69 7.36 20.14
C GLY A 320 9.41 6.97 19.39
N ALA A 321 9.02 7.78 18.41
CA ALA A 321 7.82 7.57 17.61
C ALA A 321 7.80 6.19 16.92
N MET A 322 8.95 5.69 16.43
CA MET A 322 9.02 4.33 15.83
C MET A 322 8.88 3.22 16.87
N HIS A 323 9.09 3.54 18.14
CA HIS A 323 8.97 2.61 19.26
C HIS A 323 7.65 2.80 20.02
N GLY A 324 6.71 3.58 19.47
CA GLY A 324 5.37 3.78 20.02
C GLY A 324 5.25 4.84 21.13
N LEU A 325 6.30 5.64 21.37
CA LEU A 325 6.18 6.84 22.20
C LEU A 325 5.66 8.00 21.35
N ALA A 326 4.48 8.50 21.69
CA ALA A 326 3.89 9.64 21.01
C ALA A 326 4.38 10.96 21.61
N ALA A 327 4.56 11.96 20.75
CA ALA A 327 4.73 13.33 21.20
C ALA A 327 3.44 13.85 21.84
N PRO A 328 3.49 14.87 22.71
CA PRO A 328 2.29 15.55 23.20
C PRO A 328 1.37 15.97 22.06
N VAL A 329 0.08 15.72 22.22
CA VAL A 329 -0.96 16.24 21.34
C VAL A 329 -1.83 17.16 22.18
N ARG A 330 -1.70 18.46 21.97
CA ARG A 330 -2.35 19.50 22.79
C ARG A 330 -2.00 19.30 24.29
N ASP A 331 -3.00 19.12 25.14
CA ASP A 331 -2.83 18.92 26.58
C ASP A 331 -2.62 17.45 26.98
N GLU A 332 -2.72 16.50 26.03
CA GLU A 332 -2.48 15.08 26.29
C GLU A 332 -1.01 14.71 26.03
N GLN A 333 -0.44 13.87 26.91
CA GLN A 333 0.98 13.47 26.88
C GLN A 333 1.14 11.97 27.11
N THR A 334 2.20 11.38 26.55
CA THR A 334 2.57 9.99 26.91
C THR A 334 3.13 10.01 28.32
N LEU A 335 2.54 9.23 29.23
CA LEU A 335 3.00 9.10 30.61
C LEU A 335 3.78 7.80 30.80
N VAL A 336 4.90 7.87 31.48
CA VAL A 336 5.75 6.72 31.80
C VAL A 336 5.91 6.54 33.31
N ALA A 337 5.93 5.30 33.78
CA ALA A 337 6.39 4.95 35.12
C ALA A 337 7.85 4.50 35.06
N ILE A 338 8.70 5.12 35.88
CA ILE A 338 10.14 4.92 35.89
C ILE A 338 10.51 4.03 37.08
N THR A 339 11.24 2.95 36.82
CA THR A 339 11.63 1.95 37.81
C THR A 339 13.14 1.83 37.98
N ASP A 340 13.57 1.38 39.16
CA ASP A 340 14.95 1.02 39.44
C ASP A 340 15.32 -0.38 38.90
N SER A 341 16.52 -0.86 39.22
CA SER A 341 17.01 -2.18 38.83
C SER A 341 16.26 -3.36 39.48
N HIS A 342 15.39 -3.10 40.45
CA HIS A 342 14.54 -4.08 41.14
C HIS A 342 13.06 -3.92 40.75
N ASP A 343 12.77 -3.19 39.67
CA ASP A 343 11.44 -2.89 39.13
C ASP A 343 10.51 -2.12 40.09
N ALA A 344 11.05 -1.49 41.14
CA ALA A 344 10.30 -0.59 42.01
C ALA A 344 10.08 0.78 41.36
N VAL A 345 8.86 1.32 41.38
CA VAL A 345 8.56 2.65 40.82
C VAL A 345 9.20 3.73 41.68
N VAL A 346 10.16 4.44 41.09
CA VAL A 346 10.92 5.52 41.75
C VAL A 346 10.51 6.92 41.29
N ALA A 347 9.93 7.03 40.09
CA ALA A 347 9.43 8.29 39.54
C ALA A 347 8.35 8.04 38.47
N THR A 348 7.65 9.09 38.07
CA THR A 348 6.85 9.10 36.83
C THR A 348 7.26 10.29 35.97
N GLY A 349 7.04 10.19 34.66
CA GLY A 349 7.38 11.25 33.73
C GLY A 349 6.38 11.38 32.60
N ALA A 350 6.33 12.56 32.00
CA ALA A 350 5.56 12.85 30.80
C ALA A 350 6.50 13.13 29.63
N VAL A 351 6.27 12.48 28.49
CA VAL A 351 6.98 12.76 27.24
C VAL A 351 6.63 14.18 26.80
N THR A 352 7.65 14.97 26.48
CA THR A 352 7.54 16.37 26.03
C THR A 352 7.89 16.54 24.56
N ALA A 353 8.68 15.62 24.01
CA ALA A 353 8.96 15.52 22.58
C ALA A 353 9.32 14.08 22.25
N ALA A 354 8.86 13.56 21.12
CA ALA A 354 9.27 12.26 20.60
C ALA A 354 9.90 12.45 19.21
N ARG A 355 11.12 11.96 19.02
CA ARG A 355 11.78 11.83 17.72
C ARG A 355 11.65 10.38 17.25
N SER A 356 12.19 10.03 16.09
CA SER A 356 12.03 8.67 15.53
C SER A 356 12.56 7.57 16.47
N ALA A 357 13.72 7.78 17.10
CA ALA A 357 14.41 6.75 17.88
C ALA A 357 14.44 7.01 19.39
N ASP A 358 14.22 8.24 19.85
CA ASP A 358 14.28 8.64 21.26
C ASP A 358 13.18 9.66 21.60
N ALA A 359 12.99 9.92 22.89
CA ALA A 359 12.01 10.89 23.40
C ALA A 359 12.58 11.64 24.60
N THR A 360 12.15 12.87 24.79
CA THR A 360 12.49 13.70 25.96
C THR A 360 11.32 13.67 26.93
N LEU A 361 11.58 13.49 28.22
CA LEU A 361 10.56 13.49 29.27
C LEU A 361 10.83 14.54 30.33
N THR A 362 9.77 15.00 30.99
CA THR A 362 9.85 15.75 32.25
C THR A 362 9.30 14.89 33.38
N LEU A 363 9.97 14.86 34.52
CA LEU A 363 9.48 14.12 35.68
C LEU A 363 8.23 14.79 36.24
N THR A 364 7.16 14.02 36.39
CA THR A 364 5.89 14.47 36.96
C THR A 364 5.88 14.24 38.47
N THR A 365 6.47 13.15 38.95
CA THR A 365 6.71 12.87 40.37
C THR A 365 8.03 12.13 40.59
N GLY A 366 8.58 12.25 41.81
CA GLY A 366 9.85 11.60 42.19
C GLY A 366 11.09 12.40 41.79
N GLU A 367 12.25 11.95 42.28
CA GLU A 367 13.56 12.49 41.92
C GLU A 367 14.46 11.34 41.48
N LEU A 368 15.25 11.58 40.42
CA LEU A 368 16.19 10.61 39.85
C LEU A 368 17.61 11.17 39.92
N ASP A 369 18.59 10.30 40.11
CA ASP A 369 20.02 10.63 40.09
C ASP A 369 20.49 10.74 38.63
N PRO A 370 20.92 11.93 38.15
CA PRO A 370 21.36 12.12 36.76
C PRO A 370 22.56 11.27 36.35
N ALA A 371 23.31 10.71 37.31
CA ALA A 371 24.44 9.81 37.06
C ALA A 371 24.02 8.36 36.83
N ARG A 372 22.72 8.02 36.95
CA ARG A 372 22.18 6.66 36.83
C ARG A 372 21.21 6.55 35.65
N SER A 373 21.12 5.33 35.11
CA SER A 373 20.09 4.93 34.17
C SER A 373 18.94 4.21 34.88
N TYR A 374 17.72 4.41 34.40
CA TYR A 374 16.51 3.80 34.94
C TYR A 374 15.73 3.08 33.84
N ARG A 375 14.76 2.26 34.21
CA ARG A 375 13.82 1.65 33.26
C ARG A 375 12.52 2.45 33.23
N ALA A 376 11.79 2.44 32.12
CA ALA A 376 10.50 3.08 31.97
C ALA A 376 9.52 2.21 31.20
N VAL A 377 8.26 2.26 31.62
CA VAL A 377 7.13 1.59 30.96
C VAL A 377 6.05 2.63 30.70
N VAL A 378 5.42 2.57 29.52
CA VAL A 378 4.30 3.44 29.17
C VAL A 378 3.10 3.10 30.02
N THR A 379 2.49 4.12 30.61
CA THR A 379 1.31 4.02 31.49
C THR A 379 0.10 4.77 30.95
N ALA A 380 0.31 5.69 30.02
CA ALA A 380 -0.74 6.33 29.22
C ALA A 380 -0.14 6.87 27.92
N THR A 381 -0.94 6.95 26.86
CA THR A 381 -0.58 7.48 25.54
C THR A 381 -1.61 8.54 25.15
N PRO A 382 -1.23 9.67 24.55
CA PRO A 382 -2.17 10.69 24.12
C PRO A 382 -3.04 10.14 22.99
N LEU A 383 -4.35 10.36 23.06
CA LEU A 383 -5.28 10.04 21.99
C LEU A 383 -5.69 11.36 21.31
N PRO A 384 -5.32 11.57 20.03
CA PRO A 384 -5.63 12.82 19.34
C PRO A 384 -7.16 13.05 19.31
N PRO A 385 -7.62 14.31 19.41
CA PRO A 385 -9.05 14.61 19.25
C PRO A 385 -9.50 14.32 17.81
N LEU A 386 -10.81 14.04 17.65
CA LEU A 386 -11.42 13.98 16.34
C LEU A 386 -11.35 15.37 15.69
N LEU A 387 -10.59 15.50 14.61
CA LEU A 387 -10.45 16.78 13.91
C LEU A 387 -11.63 17.01 12.95
N ALA A 388 -12.35 18.10 13.16
CA ALA A 388 -13.52 18.48 12.39
C ALA A 388 -13.27 19.76 11.56
N ARG A 389 -13.51 19.70 10.25
CA ARG A 389 -13.55 20.89 9.38
C ARG A 389 -14.92 21.56 9.52
N LEU A 390 -14.96 22.85 9.82
CA LEU A 390 -16.23 23.59 9.90
C LEU A 390 -16.44 24.42 8.64
N ASP A 391 -17.45 24.08 7.85
CA ASP A 391 -17.77 24.81 6.62
C ASP A 391 -18.42 26.17 6.90
N PRO A 392 -18.20 27.16 6.03
CA PRO A 392 -18.83 28.48 6.17
C PRO A 392 -20.34 28.39 5.88
N GLY A 393 -21.18 28.80 6.84
CA GLY A 393 -22.63 28.79 6.69
C GLY A 393 -23.40 29.45 7.85
N PRO A 394 -24.73 29.53 7.76
CA PRO A 394 -25.59 30.05 8.82
C PRO A 394 -25.57 29.12 10.04
N GLY A 395 -24.67 29.36 11.00
CA GLY A 395 -24.53 28.51 12.20
C GLY A 395 -23.08 28.26 12.60
N THR A 396 -22.11 28.38 11.67
CA THR A 396 -20.68 28.13 11.92
C THR A 396 -20.16 28.91 13.13
N LYS A 397 -20.54 30.18 13.26
CA LYS A 397 -20.12 31.03 14.39
C LYS A 397 -20.66 30.54 15.73
N ALA A 398 -21.90 30.03 15.75
CA ALA A 398 -22.51 29.51 16.97
C ALA A 398 -21.88 28.17 17.38
N LEU A 399 -21.61 27.29 16.41
CA LEU A 399 -20.90 26.03 16.65
C LEU A 399 -19.48 26.25 17.18
N ARG A 400 -18.70 27.15 16.56
CA ARG A 400 -17.36 27.49 17.03
C ARG A 400 -17.36 28.07 18.44
N ALA A 401 -18.36 28.90 18.77
CA ALA A 401 -18.52 29.44 20.13
C ALA A 401 -18.87 28.34 21.14
N ALA A 402 -19.74 27.40 20.78
CA ALA A 402 -20.10 26.27 21.64
C ALA A 402 -18.93 25.30 21.87
N LEU A 403 -18.11 25.04 20.83
CA LEU A 403 -16.87 24.28 20.97
C LEU A 403 -15.89 24.98 21.93
N ALA A 404 -15.68 26.29 21.78
CA ALA A 404 -14.79 27.05 22.66
C ALA A 404 -15.28 27.09 24.13
N ASP A 405 -16.58 27.27 24.36
CA ASP A 405 -17.16 27.29 25.71
C ASP A 405 -17.04 25.92 26.41
N ARG A 406 -17.23 24.81 25.67
CA ARG A 406 -17.04 23.47 26.23
C ARG A 406 -15.59 23.17 26.57
N ASP A 407 -14.63 23.53 25.72
CA ASP A 407 -13.20 23.35 26.00
C ASP A 407 -12.75 24.06 27.29
N GLU A 408 -13.33 25.23 27.61
CA GLU A 408 -13.07 25.95 28.87
C GLU A 408 -13.61 25.22 30.12
N HIS A 409 -14.67 24.41 29.98
CA HIS A 409 -15.39 23.74 31.08
C HIS A 409 -15.13 22.24 31.20
N GLY A 410 -14.40 21.64 30.26
CA GLY A 410 -13.99 20.25 30.26
C GLY A 410 -13.36 19.87 28.92
N PRO A 411 -12.43 18.91 28.86
CA PRO A 411 -11.65 18.76 27.65
C PRO A 411 -12.52 18.07 26.56
N LEU A 412 -12.68 18.66 25.37
CA LEU A 412 -13.50 18.07 24.28
C LEU A 412 -12.81 16.93 23.52
N LEU A 413 -13.54 15.86 23.25
CA LEU A 413 -13.11 14.74 22.41
C LEU A 413 -12.87 15.12 20.93
N VAL A 414 -13.21 16.36 20.57
CA VAL A 414 -13.34 16.89 19.21
C VAL A 414 -12.64 18.23 19.16
N ALA A 415 -12.04 18.56 18.02
CA ALA A 415 -11.48 19.88 17.80
C ALA A 415 -11.68 20.36 16.37
N GLU A 416 -11.75 21.68 16.18
CA GLU A 416 -11.67 22.26 14.84
C GLU A 416 -10.27 22.02 14.25
N ALA A 417 -10.22 21.57 12.99
CA ALA A 417 -9.00 21.41 12.24
C ALA A 417 -8.40 22.77 11.87
N ASP A 418 -7.11 22.96 12.12
CA ASP A 418 -6.41 24.20 11.76
C ASP A 418 -6.04 24.18 10.25
N PRO A 419 -6.56 25.11 9.43
CA PRO A 419 -6.25 25.17 8.00
C PRO A 419 -4.77 25.42 7.69
N GLU A 420 -3.99 25.98 8.62
CA GLU A 420 -2.59 26.35 8.43
C GLU A 420 -1.59 25.30 8.96
N SER A 421 -2.05 24.32 9.75
CA SER A 421 -1.18 23.35 10.45
C SER A 421 -0.77 22.14 9.60
N GLY A 422 -1.39 21.93 8.44
CA GLY A 422 -1.23 20.73 7.62
C GLY A 422 -1.93 19.48 8.20
N GLU A 423 -2.67 19.61 9.30
CA GLU A 423 -3.49 18.54 9.87
C GLU A 423 -4.68 18.21 8.94
N GLN A 424 -4.89 16.92 8.68
CA GLN A 424 -6.04 16.46 7.91
C GLN A 424 -7.26 16.31 8.83
N ALA A 425 -8.31 17.08 8.57
CA ALA A 425 -9.61 16.84 9.18
C ALA A 425 -10.07 15.41 8.87
N GLN A 426 -10.78 14.81 9.83
CA GLN A 426 -11.32 13.46 9.72
C GLN A 426 -12.81 13.52 9.37
N VAL A 427 -13.51 14.51 9.93
CA VAL A 427 -14.91 14.80 9.66
C VAL A 427 -15.10 16.25 9.21
N GLN A 428 -16.21 16.53 8.53
CA GLN A 428 -16.66 17.84 8.10
C GLN A 428 -18.01 18.13 8.74
N VAL A 429 -18.23 19.39 9.13
CA VAL A 429 -19.50 19.86 9.67
C VAL A 429 -20.02 20.99 8.81
N THR A 430 -21.18 20.79 8.19
CA THR A 430 -21.80 21.73 7.27
C THR A 430 -23.08 22.31 7.88
N PRO A 431 -23.07 23.59 8.26
CA PRO A 431 -24.27 24.27 8.72
C PRO A 431 -25.14 24.65 7.53
N ASP A 432 -26.38 24.18 7.51
CA ASP A 432 -27.40 24.67 6.60
C ASP A 432 -28.57 25.27 7.39
N GLY A 433 -29.45 26.04 6.75
CA GLY A 433 -30.52 26.77 7.46
C GLY A 433 -31.49 25.91 8.29
N SER A 434 -31.32 24.58 8.33
CA SER A 434 -32.09 23.63 9.13
C SER A 434 -31.31 22.91 10.24
N GLY A 435 -29.99 23.15 10.40
CA GLY A 435 -29.16 22.51 11.42
C GLY A 435 -27.70 22.30 11.00
N TYR A 436 -27.09 21.21 11.46
CA TYR A 436 -25.71 20.80 11.18
C TYR A 436 -25.69 19.38 10.62
N ALA A 437 -25.08 19.24 9.44
CA ALA A 437 -24.73 17.96 8.83
C ALA A 437 -23.28 17.60 9.20
N ILE A 438 -23.00 16.34 9.53
CA ILE A 438 -21.66 15.87 9.95
C ILE A 438 -21.26 14.72 9.05
N SER A 439 -20.20 14.87 8.25
CA SER A 439 -19.76 13.88 7.27
C SER A 439 -18.27 13.53 7.37
N ARG A 440 -17.78 12.51 6.65
CA ARG A 440 -16.33 12.26 6.50
C ARG A 440 -15.72 13.27 5.53
N ILE A 441 -14.41 13.49 5.55
CA ILE A 441 -13.75 14.44 4.62
C ILE A 441 -13.64 13.90 3.19
N ALA A 442 -13.47 12.58 3.04
CA ALA A 442 -13.36 11.90 1.75
C ALA A 442 -14.72 11.45 1.17
N SER A 443 -15.81 11.61 1.93
CA SER A 443 -17.16 11.17 1.57
C SER A 443 -18.18 12.16 2.11
N GLU A 444 -19.10 12.63 1.28
CA GLU A 444 -20.16 13.55 1.70
C GLU A 444 -21.20 12.90 2.64
N ARG A 445 -20.98 11.67 3.14
CA ARG A 445 -21.93 10.90 3.96
C ARG A 445 -22.16 11.52 5.32
N ASP A 446 -23.38 11.99 5.56
CA ASP A 446 -23.84 12.30 6.92
C ASP A 446 -23.70 11.05 7.81
N LEU A 447 -22.78 11.12 8.78
CA LEU A 447 -22.53 10.09 9.77
C LEU A 447 -23.69 9.94 10.76
N CYS A 448 -24.59 10.92 10.81
CA CYS A 448 -25.73 10.97 11.72
C CYS A 448 -26.92 11.74 11.11
N PRO A 449 -28.12 11.64 11.69
CA PRO A 449 -29.19 12.59 11.41
C PRO A 449 -28.78 14.01 11.78
N ARG A 450 -29.36 14.99 11.08
CA ARG A 450 -29.04 16.42 11.27
C ARG A 450 -29.19 16.81 12.73
N ALA A 451 -28.13 17.40 13.29
CA ALA A 451 -28.20 18.03 14.59
C ALA A 451 -28.92 19.39 14.45
N GLY A 452 -29.96 19.62 15.22
CA GLY A 452 -30.74 20.86 15.17
C GLY A 452 -30.03 22.03 15.88
N THR A 453 -29.10 21.74 16.79
CA THR A 453 -28.39 22.74 17.60
C THR A 453 -26.86 22.50 17.64
N PRO A 454 -26.04 23.53 17.96
CA PRO A 454 -24.61 23.35 18.21
C PRO A 454 -24.27 22.26 19.22
N ASP A 455 -25.03 22.19 20.32
CA ASP A 455 -24.79 21.20 21.40
C ASP A 455 -25.08 19.77 20.94
N GLU A 456 -26.12 19.58 20.14
CA GLU A 456 -26.41 18.28 19.51
C GLU A 456 -25.29 17.90 18.54
N ALA A 457 -24.79 18.84 17.73
CA ALA A 457 -23.71 18.59 16.79
C ALA A 457 -22.41 18.17 17.51
N ILE A 458 -22.07 18.87 18.60
CA ILE A 458 -20.94 18.51 19.47
C ILE A 458 -21.14 17.12 20.07
N GLY A 459 -22.34 16.80 20.56
CA GLY A 459 -22.65 15.49 21.14
C GLY A 459 -22.48 14.33 20.13
N VAL A 460 -22.87 14.53 18.87
CA VAL A 460 -22.62 13.54 17.80
C VAL A 460 -21.12 13.40 17.54
N LEU A 461 -20.39 14.52 17.42
CA LEU A 461 -18.94 14.47 17.19
C LEU A 461 -18.22 13.77 18.35
N GLU A 462 -18.64 14.01 19.60
CA GLU A 462 -18.12 13.31 20.79
C GLU A 462 -18.41 11.80 20.74
N HIS A 463 -19.60 11.42 20.27
CA HIS A 463 -19.99 10.01 20.10
C HIS A 463 -19.11 9.28 19.06
N ILE A 464 -18.89 9.92 17.91
CA ILE A 464 -17.98 9.42 16.86
C ILE A 464 -16.55 9.34 17.38
N ALA A 465 -16.10 10.37 18.11
CA ALA A 465 -14.76 10.43 18.68
C ALA A 465 -14.51 9.40 19.79
N ALA A 466 -15.56 8.94 20.48
CA ALA A 466 -15.47 7.85 21.45
C ALA A 466 -15.33 6.50 20.75
N TRP A 467 -16.17 6.24 19.73
CA TRP A 467 -16.08 5.06 18.89
C TRP A 467 -14.69 4.90 18.27
N GLN A 468 -14.20 5.97 17.65
CA GLN A 468 -12.92 5.96 16.96
C GLN A 468 -11.74 5.70 17.91
N ARG A 469 -11.79 6.22 19.14
CA ARG A 469 -10.78 5.92 20.15
C ARG A 469 -10.72 4.45 20.51
N VAL A 470 -11.87 3.76 20.59
CA VAL A 470 -11.89 2.32 20.83
C VAL A 470 -11.37 1.56 19.62
N ALA A 471 -11.77 1.95 18.40
CA ALA A 471 -11.26 1.36 17.17
C ALA A 471 -9.71 1.47 17.06
N ASP A 472 -9.18 2.65 17.38
CA ASP A 472 -7.74 2.99 17.34
C ASP A 472 -6.98 2.55 18.61
N LEU A 473 -7.66 1.95 19.59
CA LEU A 473 -7.04 1.52 20.84
C LEU A 473 -5.94 0.49 20.56
N ARG A 474 -4.70 0.81 20.93
CA ARG A 474 -3.52 -0.04 20.80
C ARG A 474 -2.61 0.08 22.02
N ASN A 475 -1.93 -1.00 22.38
CA ASN A 475 -0.85 -0.97 23.37
C ASN A 475 0.52 -1.15 22.69
N PRO A 476 1.25 -0.06 22.40
CA PRO A 476 2.57 -0.19 21.79
C PRO A 476 3.63 -0.81 22.74
N GLY A 477 3.35 -0.83 24.04
CA GLY A 477 4.25 -1.35 25.07
C GLY A 477 3.96 -2.79 25.51
N THR A 478 3.08 -3.52 24.81
CA THR A 478 2.72 -4.88 25.20
C THR A 478 3.89 -5.87 25.07
N HIS A 479 3.89 -6.91 25.92
CA HIS A 479 4.76 -8.08 25.81
C HIS A 479 3.98 -9.36 25.48
N LEU A 480 2.69 -9.22 25.13
CA LEU A 480 1.91 -10.28 24.52
C LEU A 480 2.21 -10.31 23.02
N SER A 481 2.61 -11.46 22.51
CA SER A 481 2.80 -11.66 21.07
C SER A 481 1.43 -11.69 20.37
N SER A 482 1.38 -11.29 19.10
CA SER A 482 0.12 -11.26 18.33
C SER A 482 -0.58 -12.63 18.21
N ASP A 483 0.15 -13.72 18.40
CA ASP A 483 -0.34 -15.11 18.37
C ASP A 483 -0.68 -15.68 19.75
N THR A 484 -0.54 -14.90 20.83
CA THR A 484 -0.83 -15.30 22.23
C THR A 484 -2.28 -15.76 22.42
N VAL A 485 -3.20 -15.24 21.61
CA VAL A 485 -4.55 -15.76 21.45
C VAL A 485 -4.78 -16.00 19.96
N ALA A 486 -4.88 -17.28 19.56
CA ALA A 486 -5.26 -17.63 18.20
C ALA A 486 -6.76 -17.38 18.02
N VAL A 487 -7.11 -16.70 16.93
CA VAL A 487 -8.48 -16.37 16.56
C VAL A 487 -8.82 -17.11 15.27
N THR A 488 -9.90 -17.89 15.29
CA THR A 488 -10.46 -18.49 14.06
C THR A 488 -11.89 -18.02 13.87
N VAL A 489 -12.29 -17.83 12.62
CA VAL A 489 -13.66 -17.45 12.23
C VAL A 489 -14.21 -18.55 11.33
N GLU A 490 -15.36 -19.11 11.72
CA GLU A 490 -16.01 -20.20 11.00
C GLU A 490 -17.49 -19.89 10.78
N ALA A 491 -18.05 -20.28 9.63
CA ALA A 491 -19.48 -20.16 9.35
C ALA A 491 -20.02 -21.43 8.68
N GLN A 492 -21.29 -21.73 8.90
CA GLN A 492 -21.92 -22.90 8.30
C GLN A 492 -22.11 -22.72 6.78
N THR A 493 -21.44 -23.56 5.99
CA THR A 493 -21.63 -23.65 4.54
C THR A 493 -22.73 -24.62 4.16
N ALA A 494 -23.59 -24.22 3.22
CA ALA A 494 -24.56 -25.15 2.64
C ALA A 494 -23.85 -26.18 1.72
N PRO A 495 -24.43 -27.38 1.50
CA PRO A 495 -23.85 -28.37 0.60
C PRO A 495 -23.68 -27.82 -0.83
N GLY A 496 -22.44 -27.75 -1.32
CA GLY A 496 -22.11 -27.23 -2.66
C GLY A 496 -21.70 -25.75 -2.70
N GLU A 497 -21.66 -25.06 -1.56
CA GLU A 497 -21.01 -23.75 -1.42
C GLU A 497 -19.53 -23.91 -1.02
N GLU A 498 -18.66 -23.03 -1.51
CA GLU A 498 -17.25 -22.95 -1.09
C GLU A 498 -17.14 -22.54 0.39
N PRO A 499 -16.11 -23.01 1.13
CA PRO A 499 -15.81 -22.55 2.49
C PRO A 499 -15.68 -21.03 2.57
N PHE A 500 -16.26 -20.43 3.61
CA PHE A 500 -16.02 -19.03 3.93
C PHE A 500 -14.54 -18.84 4.28
N ALA A 501 -13.90 -17.86 3.66
CA ALA A 501 -12.51 -17.51 3.89
C ALA A 501 -12.35 -16.00 3.92
N GLU A 502 -11.36 -15.55 4.69
CA GLU A 502 -10.89 -14.17 4.70
C GLU A 502 -10.38 -13.77 3.31
N VAL A 503 -10.85 -12.62 2.81
CA VAL A 503 -10.38 -12.04 1.55
C VAL A 503 -10.04 -10.58 1.81
N ASP A 504 -8.80 -10.17 1.55
CA ASP A 504 -8.30 -8.81 1.76
C ASP A 504 -8.51 -8.27 3.19
N GLY A 505 -8.41 -9.13 4.21
CA GLY A 505 -8.58 -8.74 5.61
C GLY A 505 -10.03 -8.73 6.11
N LEU A 506 -11.00 -9.15 5.28
CA LEU A 506 -12.43 -9.04 5.54
C LEU A 506 -13.13 -10.42 5.50
N TRP A 507 -13.96 -10.67 6.49
CA TRP A 507 -14.86 -11.83 6.54
C TRP A 507 -16.25 -11.44 6.07
N ARG A 508 -16.68 -11.92 4.90
CA ARG A 508 -17.97 -11.54 4.28
C ARG A 508 -19.03 -12.64 4.48
N PHE A 509 -20.22 -12.26 4.92
CA PHE A 509 -21.33 -13.15 5.23
C PHE A 509 -22.59 -12.74 4.47
N ASP A 510 -22.94 -13.52 3.43
CA ASP A 510 -24.18 -13.36 2.66
C ASP A 510 -25.39 -13.84 3.44
N TYR A 511 -26.51 -13.12 3.38
CA TYR A 511 -27.78 -13.59 3.92
C TYR A 511 -28.19 -14.93 3.28
N ALA A 512 -28.68 -15.87 4.10
CA ALA A 512 -29.27 -17.11 3.64
C ALA A 512 -30.75 -16.90 3.29
N THR A 513 -31.20 -17.45 2.17
CA THR A 513 -32.62 -17.49 1.82
C THR A 513 -33.22 -18.78 2.37
N ASP A 514 -34.26 -18.67 3.21
CA ASP A 514 -34.98 -19.84 3.70
C ASP A 514 -35.90 -20.45 2.63
N GLY A 515 -36.45 -21.65 2.91
CA GLY A 515 -37.35 -22.36 1.99
C GLY A 515 -38.66 -21.62 1.66
N SER A 516 -38.93 -20.49 2.31
CA SER A 516 -40.06 -19.60 2.03
C SER A 516 -39.68 -18.31 1.28
N GLY A 517 -38.40 -18.13 0.95
CA GLY A 517 -37.89 -16.97 0.22
C GLY A 517 -37.49 -15.79 1.11
N ASN A 518 -37.53 -15.93 2.45
CA ASN A 518 -37.09 -14.86 3.34
C ASN A 518 -35.58 -14.92 3.54
N GLN A 519 -34.94 -13.76 3.46
CA GLN A 519 -33.52 -13.63 3.76
C GLN A 519 -33.30 -13.53 5.27
N LYS A 520 -32.33 -14.28 5.79
CA LYS A 520 -31.88 -14.22 7.18
C LYS A 520 -30.37 -14.04 7.24
N PRO A 521 -29.84 -13.29 8.21
CA PRO A 521 -28.40 -13.21 8.37
C PRO A 521 -27.85 -14.59 8.76
N ARG A 522 -26.58 -14.84 8.41
CA ARG A 522 -25.92 -16.12 8.69
C ARG A 522 -25.12 -16.00 9.99
N PRO A 523 -25.29 -16.93 10.95
CA PRO A 523 -24.45 -16.96 12.13
C PRO A 523 -23.05 -17.43 11.77
N PHE A 524 -22.06 -16.90 12.48
CA PHE A 524 -20.66 -17.31 12.42
C PHE A 524 -20.11 -17.48 13.85
N THR A 525 -19.01 -18.19 13.99
CA THR A 525 -18.36 -18.44 15.27
C THR A 525 -16.95 -17.89 15.26
N VAL A 526 -16.64 -17.04 16.22
CA VAL A 526 -15.28 -16.59 16.52
C VAL A 526 -14.75 -17.46 17.66
N THR A 527 -13.74 -18.28 17.40
CA THR A 527 -13.11 -19.11 18.43
C THR A 527 -11.82 -18.47 18.90
N LEU A 528 -11.76 -18.15 20.20
CA LEU A 528 -10.58 -17.62 20.86
C LEU A 528 -9.83 -18.75 21.54
N THR A 529 -8.55 -18.97 21.22
CA THR A 529 -7.73 -20.02 21.83
C THR A 529 -6.49 -19.42 22.47
N ASN A 530 -6.33 -19.56 23.77
CA ASN A 530 -5.11 -19.12 24.46
C ASN A 530 -3.97 -20.10 24.18
N THR A 531 -2.99 -19.67 23.40
CA THR A 531 -1.79 -20.47 23.03
C THR A 531 -0.65 -20.30 24.03
N SER A 532 -0.80 -19.38 24.99
CA SER A 532 0.22 -19.07 25.98
C SER A 532 0.19 -20.03 27.17
N GLN A 533 1.28 -20.05 27.92
CA GLN A 533 1.41 -20.88 29.12
C GLN A 533 0.72 -20.29 30.37
N ARG A 534 0.20 -19.06 30.27
CA ARG A 534 -0.44 -18.33 31.38
C ARG A 534 -1.94 -18.16 31.10
N PRO A 535 -2.80 -18.11 32.13
CA PRO A 535 -4.17 -17.66 31.92
C PRO A 535 -4.17 -16.20 31.45
N LEU A 536 -5.15 -15.86 30.61
CA LEU A 536 -5.33 -14.52 30.06
C LEU A 536 -6.79 -14.12 30.16
N TRP A 537 -7.04 -12.85 30.42
CA TRP A 537 -8.36 -12.26 30.37
C TRP A 537 -8.64 -11.73 28.96
N VAL A 538 -9.79 -12.09 28.39
CA VAL A 538 -10.20 -11.66 27.05
C VAL A 538 -11.57 -10.99 27.07
N ALA A 539 -11.76 -10.01 26.20
CA ALA A 539 -13.04 -9.40 25.88
C ALA A 539 -13.17 -9.26 24.35
N LEU A 540 -14.32 -9.57 23.78
CA LEU A 540 -14.61 -9.31 22.37
C LEU A 540 -15.65 -8.20 22.28
N LEU A 541 -15.27 -7.06 21.70
CA LEU A 541 -16.15 -5.94 21.45
C LEU A 541 -16.67 -5.99 20.02
N ASP A 542 -17.91 -5.59 19.81
CA ASP A 542 -18.50 -5.35 18.49
C ASP A 542 -18.66 -3.84 18.27
N LEU A 543 -17.94 -3.30 17.29
CA LEU A 543 -17.98 -1.90 16.90
C LEU A 543 -18.72 -1.78 15.57
N THR A 544 -19.96 -1.32 15.62
CA THR A 544 -20.84 -1.27 14.45
C THR A 544 -20.49 -0.09 13.53
N ASP A 545 -20.87 -0.21 12.25
CA ASP A 545 -20.73 0.86 11.26
C ASP A 545 -21.60 2.12 11.55
N THR A 546 -22.54 1.99 12.49
CA THR A 546 -23.41 3.04 13.04
C THR A 546 -22.87 3.66 14.33
N PHE A 547 -21.57 3.45 14.63
CA PHE A 547 -20.85 4.01 15.78
C PHE A 547 -21.28 3.47 17.16
N GLY A 548 -21.89 2.29 17.23
CA GLY A 548 -22.11 1.58 18.50
C GLY A 548 -20.87 0.83 18.98
N ILE A 549 -20.79 0.58 20.30
CA ILE A 549 -19.78 -0.26 20.93
C ILE A 549 -20.50 -1.21 21.89
N TYR A 550 -20.52 -2.49 21.55
CA TYR A 550 -21.15 -3.55 22.33
C TYR A 550 -20.09 -4.46 22.96
N ALA A 551 -20.27 -4.79 24.24
CA ALA A 551 -19.33 -5.57 25.05
C ALA A 551 -19.99 -6.81 25.67
N ASP A 552 -21.04 -7.31 25.03
CA ASP A 552 -21.91 -8.39 25.52
C ASP A 552 -21.73 -9.72 24.77
N ALA A 553 -20.85 -9.77 23.76
CA ALA A 553 -20.41 -11.02 23.11
C ALA A 553 -19.90 -12.05 24.13
N ILE A 554 -19.33 -11.57 25.24
CA ILE A 554 -19.05 -12.35 26.45
C ILE A 554 -19.98 -11.85 27.56
N ALA A 555 -20.88 -12.70 28.06
CA ALA A 555 -21.92 -12.29 29.00
C ALA A 555 -21.41 -11.65 30.30
N ALA A 556 -20.20 -11.98 30.75
CA ALA A 556 -19.55 -11.39 31.92
C ALA A 556 -18.83 -10.05 31.61
N GLY A 557 -18.75 -9.65 30.34
CA GLY A 557 -17.90 -8.59 29.80
C GLY A 557 -16.54 -9.13 29.37
N SER A 558 -15.80 -9.71 30.30
CA SER A 558 -14.53 -10.39 30.03
C SER A 558 -14.53 -11.80 30.65
N MET A 559 -13.60 -12.65 30.22
CA MET A 559 -13.39 -13.98 30.81
C MET A 559 -11.93 -14.38 30.86
N GLU A 560 -11.59 -15.24 31.81
CA GLU A 560 -10.28 -15.91 31.86
C GLU A 560 -10.26 -17.13 30.92
N LEU A 561 -9.28 -17.18 30.03
CA LEU A 561 -8.92 -18.34 29.23
C LEU A 561 -7.65 -18.97 29.78
N GLY A 562 -7.74 -20.22 30.25
CA GLY A 562 -6.58 -21.02 30.63
C GLY A 562 -5.75 -21.47 29.42
N LYS A 563 -4.58 -22.05 29.70
CA LYS A 563 -3.70 -22.62 28.66
C LYS A 563 -4.44 -23.62 27.76
N ASP A 564 -4.26 -23.48 26.45
CA ASP A 564 -4.87 -24.31 25.39
C ASP A 564 -6.40 -24.35 25.45
N GLN A 565 -7.03 -23.46 26.23
CA GLN A 565 -8.47 -23.37 26.33
C GLN A 565 -8.98 -22.56 25.15
N SER A 566 -9.93 -23.16 24.42
CA SER A 566 -10.69 -22.49 23.37
C SER A 566 -12.06 -22.07 23.91
N HIS A 567 -12.53 -20.91 23.47
CA HIS A 567 -13.88 -20.43 23.72
C HIS A 567 -14.53 -19.97 22.42
N PRO A 568 -15.58 -20.67 21.95
CA PRO A 568 -16.35 -20.25 20.78
C PRO A 568 -17.38 -19.20 21.16
N ILE A 569 -17.45 -18.13 20.37
CA ILE A 569 -18.43 -17.05 20.48
C ILE A 569 -19.26 -17.04 19.21
N GLU A 570 -20.54 -17.40 19.32
CA GLU A 570 -21.49 -17.36 18.20
C GLU A 570 -22.01 -15.93 18.02
N LEU A 571 -21.86 -15.39 16.82
CA LEU A 571 -22.21 -14.03 16.44
C LEU A 571 -23.04 -14.03 15.16
N GLU A 572 -23.75 -12.94 14.92
CA GLU A 572 -24.53 -12.70 13.71
C GLU A 572 -24.30 -11.23 13.31
N THR A 573 -23.92 -10.99 12.06
CA THR A 573 -23.85 -9.63 11.50
C THR A 573 -25.05 -9.42 10.58
N SER A 574 -25.64 -8.24 10.62
CA SER A 574 -26.86 -7.94 9.85
C SER A 574 -26.83 -6.53 9.30
N VAL A 575 -27.36 -6.34 8.10
CA VAL A 575 -27.70 -5.02 7.55
C VAL A 575 -29.00 -4.54 8.23
N PRO A 576 -28.97 -3.43 9.00
CA PRO A 576 -30.17 -2.88 9.65
C PRO A 576 -31.29 -2.63 8.65
N ASP A 577 -32.55 -2.89 9.05
CA ASP A 577 -33.70 -2.76 8.16
C ASP A 577 -33.85 -1.34 7.60
N GLU A 578 -33.58 -0.30 8.40
CA GLU A 578 -33.68 1.09 7.96
C GLU A 578 -32.62 1.43 6.89
N LEU A 579 -31.39 0.92 7.04
CA LEU A 579 -30.33 1.09 6.05
C LEU A 579 -30.64 0.27 4.79
N TRP A 580 -31.15 -0.96 4.96
CA TRP A 580 -31.54 -1.81 3.86
C TRP A 580 -32.68 -1.21 3.05
N GLU A 581 -33.71 -0.65 3.69
CA GLU A 581 -34.80 0.08 3.04
C GLU A 581 -34.29 1.34 2.31
N ALA A 582 -33.30 2.03 2.88
CA ALA A 582 -32.63 3.18 2.27
C ALA A 582 -31.71 2.83 1.08
N GLY A 583 -31.47 1.54 0.82
CA GLY A 583 -30.69 1.08 -0.35
C GLY A 583 -29.37 0.41 -0.03
N VAL A 584 -28.94 0.42 1.22
CA VAL A 584 -27.67 -0.18 1.64
C VAL A 584 -27.80 -1.70 1.61
N THR A 585 -26.96 -2.38 0.84
CA THR A 585 -26.94 -3.85 0.80
C THR A 585 -25.79 -4.44 1.60
N GLU A 586 -24.85 -3.62 2.09
CA GLU A 586 -23.66 -4.07 2.83
C GLU A 586 -23.32 -3.12 3.99
N VAL A 587 -22.94 -3.69 5.14
CA VAL A 587 -22.39 -2.96 6.31
C VAL A 587 -21.15 -3.67 6.83
N THR A 588 -20.19 -2.92 7.38
CA THR A 588 -18.90 -3.46 7.87
C THR A 588 -18.70 -3.11 9.33
N ASP A 589 -18.65 -4.13 10.18
CA ASP A 589 -18.41 -3.99 11.61
C ASP A 589 -16.98 -4.42 11.97
N LEU A 590 -16.44 -3.85 13.05
CA LEU A 590 -15.14 -4.19 13.60
C LEU A 590 -15.32 -4.97 14.90
N LEU A 591 -14.96 -6.24 14.90
CA LEU A 591 -14.82 -7.00 16.15
C LEU A 591 -13.43 -6.74 16.73
N LYS A 592 -13.38 -6.19 17.94
CA LYS A 592 -12.15 -5.84 18.63
C LYS A 592 -11.93 -6.73 19.84
N LEU A 593 -10.99 -7.67 19.73
CA LEU A 593 -10.55 -8.51 20.82
C LEU A 593 -9.53 -7.76 21.68
N ILE A 594 -9.79 -7.63 22.98
CA ILE A 594 -8.84 -7.13 23.98
C ILE A 594 -8.35 -8.33 24.79
N VAL A 595 -7.03 -8.49 24.89
CA VAL A 595 -6.38 -9.56 25.67
C VAL A 595 -5.54 -8.91 26.76
N SER A 596 -5.62 -9.38 28.01
CA SER A 596 -4.95 -8.80 29.18
C SER A 596 -4.42 -9.88 30.12
N THR A 597 -3.32 -9.61 30.84
CA THR A 597 -2.84 -10.48 31.92
C THR A 597 -3.67 -10.38 33.20
N ASP A 598 -4.38 -9.27 33.39
CA ASP A 598 -5.21 -9.00 34.56
C ASP A 598 -6.68 -8.87 34.13
N GLU A 599 -7.59 -9.15 35.07
CA GLU A 599 -9.03 -8.91 34.89
C GLU A 599 -9.30 -7.42 34.62
N PHE A 600 -10.24 -7.14 33.70
CA PHE A 600 -10.66 -5.78 33.34
C PHE A 600 -12.15 -5.76 32.98
N ASP A 601 -12.78 -4.59 33.06
CA ASP A 601 -14.20 -4.41 32.71
C ASP A 601 -14.38 -3.63 31.39
N PRO A 602 -14.63 -4.32 30.25
CA PRO A 602 -14.82 -3.66 28.95
C PRO A 602 -16.14 -2.89 28.85
N ARG A 603 -17.11 -3.09 29.74
CA ARG A 603 -18.44 -2.45 29.66
C ARG A 603 -18.38 -0.95 29.91
N MET A 604 -17.25 -0.44 30.42
CA MET A 604 -16.97 0.98 30.52
C MET A 604 -16.84 1.66 29.15
N LEU A 605 -16.56 0.90 28.09
CA LEU A 605 -16.48 1.37 26.70
C LEU A 605 -17.83 1.35 25.97
N ALA A 606 -18.85 0.69 26.55
CA ALA A 606 -20.08 0.44 25.82
C ALA A 606 -20.85 1.73 25.52
N GLN A 607 -21.30 1.87 24.27
CA GLN A 607 -22.17 2.95 23.83
C GLN A 607 -23.19 2.40 22.81
N PRO A 608 -24.43 2.92 22.81
CA PRO A 608 -25.43 2.50 21.82
C PRO A 608 -25.04 3.00 20.42
N ASP A 609 -25.65 2.44 19.38
CA ASP A 609 -25.55 3.01 18.04
C ASP A 609 -26.01 4.47 18.01
N LEU A 610 -25.40 5.25 17.11
CA LEU A 610 -25.78 6.62 16.87
C LEU A 610 -27.16 6.65 16.20
N GLU A 611 -28.21 6.91 16.99
CA GLU A 611 -29.62 6.82 16.54
C GLU A 611 -29.87 7.59 15.22
N VAL A 612 -30.45 6.90 14.23
CA VAL A 612 -30.76 7.46 12.90
C VAL A 612 -32.03 8.36 12.92
N SER A 613 -32.71 8.56 14.06
CA SER A 613 -33.98 9.32 14.09
C SER A 613 -34.42 10.00 15.41
N ALA A 614 -33.67 9.97 16.52
CA ALA A 614 -34.12 10.63 17.76
C ALA A 614 -33.00 11.36 18.53
N PRO A 615 -33.35 12.32 19.42
CA PRO A 615 -32.37 13.12 20.14
C PRO A 615 -31.64 12.28 21.19
N LEU A 616 -30.31 12.32 21.13
CA LEU A 616 -29.39 11.69 22.08
C LEU A 616 -29.72 12.08 23.52
N ARG A 617 -30.02 11.08 24.36
CA ARG A 617 -30.11 11.26 25.81
C ARG A 617 -28.72 11.13 26.43
N ALA A 618 -28.23 12.20 27.02
CA ALA A 618 -27.03 12.18 27.84
C ALA A 618 -27.22 11.30 29.08
N GLY A 619 -26.32 10.32 29.25
CA GLY A 619 -25.98 9.81 30.58
C GLY A 619 -25.79 8.30 30.65
N ALA A 620 -24.53 7.88 30.78
CA ALA A 620 -24.18 6.68 31.51
C ALA A 620 -23.28 7.07 32.69
N THR A 621 -23.83 7.04 33.90
CA THR A 621 -23.06 7.09 35.14
C THR A 621 -22.41 5.73 35.38
N VAL A 622 -21.08 5.65 35.40
CA VAL A 622 -20.38 4.46 35.90
C VAL A 622 -19.95 4.67 37.35
N ARG A 623 -20.40 3.74 38.20
CA ARG A 623 -19.96 3.56 39.60
C ARG A 623 -18.87 2.49 39.64
N GLY A 624 -17.77 2.78 40.35
CA GLY A 624 -16.81 1.78 40.79
C GLY A 624 -15.57 2.45 41.38
N ALA A 625 -15.48 2.53 42.72
CA ALA A 625 -14.29 2.95 43.44
C ALA A 625 -13.62 1.70 44.03
N GLY A 626 -12.84 1.01 43.20
CA GLY A 626 -11.92 -0.07 43.57
C GLY A 626 -10.50 0.25 43.08
N PRO A 627 -9.47 -0.51 43.51
CA PRO A 627 -8.15 -0.45 42.88
C PRO A 627 -8.26 -0.85 41.40
N MET A 628 -7.57 -0.15 40.50
CA MET A 628 -7.73 -0.27 39.04
C MET A 628 -6.41 -0.70 38.41
N SER A 629 -6.43 -1.57 37.41
CA SER A 629 -5.25 -1.89 36.61
C SER A 629 -4.83 -0.72 35.71
N SER A 630 -3.65 -0.82 35.08
CA SER A 630 -3.25 0.10 34.00
C SER A 630 -4.23 0.12 32.82
N LEU A 631 -4.80 -1.04 32.47
CA LEU A 631 -5.83 -1.14 31.43
C LEU A 631 -7.14 -0.48 31.87
N ASP A 632 -7.61 -0.71 33.09
CA ASP A 632 -8.84 -0.07 33.60
C ASP A 632 -8.74 1.46 33.59
N ARG A 633 -7.56 2.01 33.93
CA ARG A 633 -7.31 3.45 33.84
C ARG A 633 -7.36 3.96 32.40
N LEU A 634 -6.85 3.19 31.45
CA LEU A 634 -6.92 3.54 30.03
C LEU A 634 -8.36 3.43 29.49
N LEU A 635 -9.07 2.35 29.80
CA LEU A 635 -10.48 2.17 29.39
C LEU A 635 -11.38 3.27 29.96
N ASP A 636 -11.15 3.67 31.20
CA ASP A 636 -11.82 4.81 31.84
C ASP A 636 -11.47 6.15 31.17
N HIS A 637 -10.23 6.30 30.66
CA HIS A 637 -9.80 7.47 29.89
C HIS A 637 -10.38 7.51 28.48
N VAL A 638 -10.57 6.35 27.86
CA VAL A 638 -11.22 6.20 26.54
C VAL A 638 -12.70 6.55 26.64
N GLY A 639 -13.39 6.07 27.69
CA GLY A 639 -14.82 6.32 27.92
C GLY A 639 -15.12 7.68 28.60
N THR A 640 -14.18 8.25 29.35
CA THR A 640 -14.36 9.54 30.06
C THR A 640 -13.06 10.34 30.19
N ARG A 641 -13.15 11.68 30.17
CA ARG A 641 -11.99 12.57 30.42
C ARG A 641 -11.74 12.92 31.89
N ARG A 642 -12.26 12.13 32.83
CA ARG A 642 -12.18 12.45 34.25
C ARG A 642 -10.79 12.11 34.81
N ALA A 643 -10.03 13.12 35.23
CA ALA A 643 -8.83 12.91 36.04
C ALA A 643 -9.20 12.21 37.38
N LYS A 644 -8.57 11.07 37.67
CA LYS A 644 -8.70 10.34 38.93
C LYS A 644 -7.50 10.59 39.86
N PRO A 645 -7.65 10.41 41.19
CA PRO A 645 -6.59 10.70 42.14
C PRO A 645 -5.39 9.76 41.97
N VAL A 646 -4.19 10.33 41.96
CA VAL A 646 -2.92 9.60 42.04
C VAL A 646 -2.77 9.05 43.47
N GLY A 647 -2.80 7.73 43.67
CA GLY A 647 -2.50 7.15 44.99
C GLY A 647 -3.09 5.79 45.37
N ALA A 648 -3.53 4.94 44.44
CA ALA A 648 -3.79 3.53 44.73
C ALA A 648 -2.66 2.68 44.12
N GLY A 649 -2.14 1.71 44.87
CA GLY A 649 -1.11 0.80 44.38
C GLY A 649 -1.72 -0.14 43.34
N ASP A 650 -1.17 -0.14 42.13
CA ASP A 650 -1.77 -0.84 40.98
C ASP A 650 -0.90 -2.00 40.51
N SER A 651 -1.55 -3.10 40.15
CA SER A 651 -0.99 -4.14 39.29
C SER A 651 -0.79 -3.57 37.88
N ARG A 652 0.30 -3.97 37.23
CA ARG A 652 0.60 -3.61 35.84
C ARG A 652 0.07 -4.70 34.94
N ALA A 653 -1.08 -4.46 34.30
CA ALA A 653 -1.64 -5.37 33.31
C ALA A 653 -0.91 -5.16 31.98
N ASP A 654 -0.40 -6.24 31.40
CA ASP A 654 0.09 -6.29 30.03
C ASP A 654 -1.07 -6.73 29.12
N TRP A 655 -1.33 -5.98 28.05
CA TRP A 655 -2.54 -6.18 27.23
C TRP A 655 -2.30 -5.82 25.76
N MET A 656 -3.04 -6.45 24.85
CA MET A 656 -2.99 -6.20 23.40
C MET A 656 -4.40 -6.18 22.80
N THR A 657 -4.50 -5.80 21.52
CA THR A 657 -5.75 -5.86 20.77
C THR A 657 -5.58 -6.60 19.45
N VAL A 658 -6.61 -7.35 19.02
CA VAL A 658 -6.70 -7.97 17.70
C VAL A 658 -7.99 -7.49 17.02
N ASP A 659 -7.89 -7.13 15.75
CA ASP A 659 -8.99 -6.55 14.97
C ASP A 659 -9.46 -7.55 13.92
N ILE A 660 -10.77 -7.77 13.83
CA ILE A 660 -11.41 -8.66 12.86
C ILE A 660 -12.52 -7.86 12.18
N GLN A 661 -12.44 -7.70 10.86
CA GLN A 661 -13.49 -6.99 10.12
C GLN A 661 -14.48 -7.98 9.53
N VAL A 662 -15.77 -7.75 9.80
CA VAL A 662 -16.87 -8.59 9.30
C VAL A 662 -17.82 -7.75 8.45
N VAL A 663 -18.34 -8.33 7.37
CA VAL A 663 -19.26 -7.65 6.45
C VAL A 663 -20.53 -8.47 6.30
N ALA A 664 -21.67 -7.87 6.60
CA ALA A 664 -22.98 -8.43 6.27
C ALA A 664 -23.40 -8.01 4.86
N VAL A 665 -23.85 -8.97 4.04
CA VAL A 665 -24.33 -8.72 2.68
C VAL A 665 -25.79 -9.17 2.53
N ARG A 666 -26.70 -8.21 2.36
CA ARG A 666 -28.15 -8.44 2.19
C ARG A 666 -28.60 -7.98 0.79
N PRO A 667 -28.62 -8.88 -0.22
CA PRO A 667 -28.95 -8.50 -1.58
C PRO A 667 -30.42 -8.14 -1.74
N ARG A 668 -30.75 -7.24 -2.67
CA ARG A 668 -32.15 -6.91 -3.01
C ARG A 668 -32.70 -7.82 -4.11
N PRO A 669 -34.01 -8.13 -4.12
CA PRO A 669 -34.62 -8.91 -5.19
C PRO A 669 -34.54 -8.17 -6.53
N GLY A 670 -34.32 -8.92 -7.61
CA GLY A 670 -34.31 -8.36 -8.96
C GLY A 670 -35.70 -7.92 -9.44
N VAL A 671 -35.73 -6.88 -10.26
CA VAL A 671 -36.93 -6.28 -10.85
C VAL A 671 -36.90 -6.46 -12.36
N ALA A 672 -38.00 -6.96 -12.95
CA ALA A 672 -38.10 -7.16 -14.39
C ALA A 672 -38.27 -5.82 -15.15
N ILE A 673 -37.52 -5.62 -16.24
CA ILE A 673 -37.70 -4.51 -17.16
C ILE A 673 -39.03 -4.69 -17.92
N THR A 674 -39.82 -3.63 -18.03
CA THR A 674 -41.08 -3.65 -18.78
C THR A 674 -40.99 -2.90 -20.11
N SER A 675 -41.99 -3.08 -20.98
CA SER A 675 -42.04 -2.45 -22.29
C SER A 675 -42.82 -1.13 -22.32
N ASP A 676 -43.53 -0.77 -21.25
CA ASP A 676 -44.54 0.31 -21.27
C ASP A 676 -44.46 1.29 -20.09
N HIS A 677 -43.84 0.94 -18.97
CA HIS A 677 -43.69 1.83 -17.82
C HIS A 677 -42.31 1.72 -17.14
N PRO A 678 -41.79 2.81 -16.54
CA PRO A 678 -40.55 2.73 -15.80
C PRO A 678 -40.70 1.86 -14.55
N VAL A 679 -39.62 1.19 -14.16
CA VAL A 679 -39.55 0.36 -12.94
C VAL A 679 -38.52 0.93 -11.97
N GLU A 680 -38.82 0.92 -10.69
CA GLU A 680 -37.90 1.35 -9.63
C GLU A 680 -37.16 0.14 -9.08
N VAL A 681 -35.83 0.17 -9.14
CA VAL A 681 -34.95 -0.92 -8.67
C VAL A 681 -34.47 -0.65 -7.24
N ALA A 682 -34.34 0.62 -6.88
CA ALA A 682 -34.10 1.11 -5.52
C ALA A 682 -34.62 2.55 -5.38
N PRO A 683 -34.82 3.07 -4.15
CA PRO A 683 -35.24 4.45 -3.93
C PRO A 683 -34.42 5.44 -4.77
N GLY A 684 -35.09 6.12 -5.69
CA GLY A 684 -34.47 7.12 -6.56
C GLY A 684 -33.66 6.57 -7.75
N VAL A 685 -33.69 5.26 -8.01
CA VAL A 685 -33.07 4.60 -9.17
C VAL A 685 -34.15 3.90 -10.00
N ARG A 686 -34.47 4.49 -11.15
CA ARG A 686 -35.54 4.03 -12.05
C ARG A 686 -34.99 3.65 -13.42
N ILE A 687 -35.48 2.56 -13.99
CA ILE A 687 -35.14 2.11 -15.34
C ILE A 687 -36.32 2.41 -16.27
N ALA A 688 -36.04 3.12 -17.37
CA ALA A 688 -37.03 3.41 -18.40
C ALA A 688 -37.50 2.12 -19.11
N PRO A 689 -38.75 2.07 -19.61
CA PRO A 689 -39.22 0.91 -20.35
C PRO A 689 -38.41 0.68 -21.63
N HIS A 690 -38.16 -0.57 -21.98
CA HIS A 690 -37.44 -0.94 -23.21
C HIS A 690 -38.32 -1.85 -24.09
N PRO A 691 -38.54 -1.53 -25.39
CA PRO A 691 -39.53 -2.20 -26.22
C PRO A 691 -39.20 -3.66 -26.55
N SER A 692 -37.92 -4.05 -26.46
CA SER A 692 -37.45 -5.37 -26.93
C SER A 692 -36.50 -6.09 -25.98
N LEU A 693 -36.10 -5.47 -24.86
CA LEU A 693 -35.19 -6.08 -23.89
C LEU A 693 -36.01 -6.75 -22.81
N ARG A 694 -35.83 -8.06 -22.64
CA ARG A 694 -36.42 -8.84 -21.54
C ARG A 694 -35.32 -9.25 -20.59
N ALA A 695 -35.24 -8.59 -19.45
CA ALA A 695 -34.22 -8.85 -18.46
C ALA A 695 -34.72 -8.50 -17.07
N THR A 696 -34.14 -9.16 -16.08
CA THR A 696 -34.27 -8.83 -14.66
C THR A 696 -33.04 -8.03 -14.24
N VAL A 697 -33.25 -6.93 -13.52
CA VAL A 697 -32.18 -6.04 -13.06
C VAL A 697 -32.15 -5.98 -11.55
N GLN A 698 -30.96 -6.03 -10.98
CA GLN A 698 -30.72 -5.91 -9.55
C GLN A 698 -29.49 -5.03 -9.30
N LEU A 699 -29.43 -4.42 -8.11
CA LEU A 699 -28.23 -3.76 -7.61
C LEU A 699 -27.46 -4.72 -6.71
N SER A 700 -26.14 -4.73 -6.84
CA SER A 700 -25.23 -5.48 -5.97
C SER A 700 -24.03 -4.61 -5.64
N GLY A 701 -23.28 -4.92 -4.57
CA GLY A 701 -21.97 -4.31 -4.38
C GLY A 701 -20.98 -4.73 -5.48
N ALA A 702 -20.04 -3.86 -5.82
CA ALA A 702 -19.07 -4.14 -6.88
C ALA A 702 -17.87 -4.98 -6.46
N PRO A 703 -17.48 -5.07 -5.18
CA PRO A 703 -16.57 -6.13 -4.76
C PRO A 703 -17.13 -7.50 -5.17
N ASP A 704 -18.43 -7.74 -4.97
CA ASP A 704 -19.11 -8.96 -5.41
C ASP A 704 -19.18 -9.03 -6.94
N ALA A 705 -19.48 -7.91 -7.61
CA ALA A 705 -19.57 -7.88 -9.06
C ALA A 705 -18.24 -8.16 -9.78
N THR A 706 -17.11 -7.68 -9.25
CA THR A 706 -15.78 -7.88 -9.83
C THR A 706 -15.22 -9.27 -9.50
N ARG A 707 -15.42 -9.73 -8.26
CA ARG A 707 -15.01 -11.06 -7.77
C ARG A 707 -15.74 -12.19 -8.50
N ASP A 708 -17.06 -12.08 -8.68
CA ASP A 708 -17.84 -13.07 -9.40
C ASP A 708 -17.36 -13.23 -10.86
N LEU A 709 -16.90 -12.15 -11.50
CA LEU A 709 -16.54 -12.15 -12.92
C LEU A 709 -15.17 -12.80 -13.22
N GLY A 710 -14.35 -13.09 -12.20
CA GLY A 710 -12.93 -13.43 -12.38
C GLY A 710 -12.15 -12.32 -13.09
N ALA A 711 -12.67 -11.08 -13.07
CA ALA A 711 -12.08 -9.92 -13.71
C ALA A 711 -10.98 -9.34 -12.82
N ALA A 712 -9.93 -8.79 -13.45
CA ALA A 712 -8.99 -7.94 -12.72
C ALA A 712 -9.76 -6.76 -12.08
N PRO A 713 -9.30 -6.18 -10.95
CA PRO A 713 -9.86 -4.92 -10.44
C PRO A 713 -9.89 -3.84 -11.53
N VAL A 714 -10.70 -2.79 -11.36
CA VAL A 714 -10.79 -1.67 -12.32
C VAL A 714 -9.39 -1.33 -12.88
N PRO A 715 -9.19 -1.28 -14.20
CA PRO A 715 -7.85 -1.21 -14.81
C PRO A 715 -6.99 -0.06 -14.26
N SER A 716 -5.73 -0.33 -13.90
CA SER A 716 -4.79 0.67 -13.34
C SER A 716 -4.74 2.00 -14.10
N PRO A 717 -4.73 2.03 -15.45
CA PRO A 717 -4.73 3.30 -16.18
C PRO A 717 -5.95 4.19 -15.92
N LEU A 718 -7.13 3.62 -15.62
CA LEU A 718 -8.33 4.38 -15.25
C LEU A 718 -8.32 4.81 -13.79
N GLN A 719 -7.65 4.05 -12.91
CA GLN A 719 -7.45 4.45 -11.52
C GLN A 719 -6.44 5.59 -11.41
N GLU A 720 -5.33 5.50 -12.14
CA GLU A 720 -4.28 6.53 -12.22
C GLU A 720 -4.76 7.83 -12.89
N ALA A 721 -5.73 7.74 -13.81
CA ALA A 721 -6.37 8.89 -14.45
C ALA A 721 -7.41 9.61 -13.57
N GLY A 722 -7.45 9.36 -12.25
CA GLY A 722 -8.26 10.12 -11.30
C GLY A 722 -9.76 9.83 -11.31
N THR A 723 -10.19 8.67 -11.83
CA THR A 723 -11.60 8.25 -11.72
C THR A 723 -11.89 7.70 -10.32
N THR A 724 -13.09 7.96 -9.79
CA THR A 724 -13.60 7.36 -8.55
C THR A 724 -14.80 6.46 -8.86
N PRO A 725 -15.17 5.49 -8.00
CA PRO A 725 -16.42 4.74 -8.20
C PRO A 725 -17.65 5.65 -8.07
N PHE A 726 -18.75 5.31 -8.76
CA PHE A 726 -20.03 6.03 -8.72
C PHE A 726 -21.13 5.05 -8.30
N GLY A 727 -21.70 5.19 -7.10
CA GLY A 727 -22.86 4.39 -6.68
C GLY A 727 -24.12 4.79 -7.45
N LEU A 728 -25.13 3.93 -7.61
CA LEU A 728 -26.36 4.30 -8.30
C LEU A 728 -27.40 4.88 -7.34
N ILE A 729 -27.42 4.41 -6.09
CA ILE A 729 -28.35 4.90 -5.07
C ILE A 729 -27.78 6.16 -4.42
N SER A 730 -28.65 7.13 -4.14
CA SER A 730 -28.32 8.24 -3.26
C SER A 730 -28.52 7.81 -1.81
N THR A 731 -27.53 7.18 -1.19
CA THR A 731 -27.45 7.13 0.27
C THR A 731 -27.07 8.52 0.78
N ARG A 732 -27.19 8.79 2.09
CA ARG A 732 -26.65 10.04 2.65
C ARG A 732 -25.14 10.01 2.40
N GLY A 733 -24.74 10.66 1.32
CA GLY A 733 -23.43 11.06 0.82
C GLY A 733 -22.42 10.02 0.31
N ASP A 734 -21.56 10.52 -0.58
CA ASP A 734 -20.73 9.88 -1.60
C ASP A 734 -19.57 9.02 -1.04
N GLU A 735 -19.85 8.06 -0.16
CA GLU A 735 -19.05 6.83 -0.11
C GLU A 735 -19.67 5.91 -1.15
N SER A 736 -19.02 5.81 -2.30
CA SER A 736 -19.39 4.88 -3.35
C SER A 736 -19.25 3.43 -2.84
N GLN A 737 -20.22 2.94 -2.08
CA GLN A 737 -20.58 1.53 -2.17
C GLN A 737 -20.87 1.33 -3.65
N THR A 738 -19.97 0.61 -4.28
CA THR A 738 -19.92 0.59 -5.74
C THR A 738 -21.12 -0.25 -6.15
N ASP A 739 -22.27 0.36 -6.43
CA ASP A 739 -23.37 -0.41 -6.95
C ASP A 739 -22.98 -0.87 -8.36
N ALA A 740 -22.91 -2.16 -8.55
CA ALA A 740 -22.95 -2.74 -9.87
C ALA A 740 -24.43 -2.94 -10.25
N LEU A 741 -24.77 -2.52 -11.47
CA LEU A 741 -26.04 -2.92 -12.06
C LEU A 741 -25.86 -4.31 -12.65
N VAL A 742 -26.56 -5.31 -12.11
CA VAL A 742 -26.54 -6.67 -12.63
C VAL A 742 -27.80 -6.89 -13.46
N ILE A 743 -27.62 -7.21 -14.73
CA ILE A 743 -28.67 -7.49 -15.70
C ILE A 743 -28.62 -8.98 -16.04
N THR A 744 -29.69 -9.70 -15.71
CA THR A 744 -29.88 -11.11 -16.06
C THR A 744 -30.89 -11.20 -17.20
N LEU A 745 -30.48 -11.77 -18.32
CA LEU A 745 -31.32 -11.88 -19.51
C LEU A 745 -32.35 -13.01 -19.36
N ASP A 746 -33.61 -12.74 -19.69
CA ASP A 746 -34.66 -13.76 -19.66
C ASP A 746 -34.59 -14.64 -20.92
N GLY A 747 -34.95 -15.93 -20.81
CA GLY A 747 -34.75 -16.96 -21.84
C GLY A 747 -35.10 -16.53 -23.28
N GLY A 748 -34.05 -16.23 -24.07
CA GLY A 748 -34.14 -15.81 -25.48
C GLY A 748 -33.92 -14.32 -25.76
N ALA A 749 -33.66 -13.50 -24.74
CA ALA A 749 -33.33 -12.08 -24.90
C ALA A 749 -31.91 -11.88 -25.47
N ASP A 750 -31.77 -10.91 -26.38
CA ASP A 750 -30.50 -10.55 -27.02
C ASP A 750 -30.01 -9.21 -26.46
N PRO A 751 -28.80 -9.13 -25.87
CA PRO A 751 -28.23 -7.87 -25.40
C PRO A 751 -28.02 -6.85 -26.54
N ALA A 752 -27.96 -7.30 -27.79
CA ALA A 752 -27.88 -6.43 -28.97
C ALA A 752 -29.17 -5.63 -29.25
N ALA A 753 -30.27 -5.89 -28.52
CA ALA A 753 -31.48 -5.07 -28.57
C ALA A 753 -31.24 -3.62 -28.08
N VAL A 754 -30.25 -3.41 -27.20
CA VAL A 754 -29.87 -2.08 -26.71
C VAL A 754 -28.89 -1.44 -27.69
N THR A 755 -29.28 -0.32 -28.29
CA THR A 755 -28.51 0.39 -29.32
C THR A 755 -28.52 1.91 -29.08
N ALA A 756 -27.69 2.67 -29.79
CA ALA A 756 -27.75 4.14 -29.72
C ALA A 756 -29.13 4.71 -30.15
N ALA A 757 -29.85 4.02 -31.04
CA ALA A 757 -31.20 4.41 -31.48
C ALA A 757 -32.30 3.96 -30.50
N GLN A 758 -32.04 2.92 -29.70
CA GLN A 758 -32.94 2.39 -28.68
C GLN A 758 -32.12 2.10 -27.41
N PRO A 759 -31.75 3.13 -26.62
CA PRO A 759 -30.89 2.94 -25.46
C PRO A 759 -31.68 2.42 -24.26
N LEU A 760 -30.99 1.77 -23.33
CA LEU A 760 -31.49 1.51 -21.99
C LEU A 760 -31.13 2.70 -21.10
N VAL A 761 -32.15 3.34 -20.51
CA VAL A 761 -31.96 4.59 -19.75
C VAL A 761 -32.25 4.36 -18.28
N LEU A 762 -31.31 4.77 -17.43
CA LEU A 762 -31.50 4.85 -15.99
C LEU A 762 -31.72 6.32 -15.59
N HIS A 763 -32.74 6.57 -14.80
CA HIS A 763 -33.03 7.86 -14.19
C HIS A 763 -32.67 7.81 -12.71
N LEU A 764 -31.78 8.72 -12.28
CA LEU A 764 -31.37 8.88 -10.90
C LEU A 764 -31.94 10.19 -10.35
N ASP A 765 -32.59 10.15 -9.20
CA ASP A 765 -33.17 11.33 -8.52
C ASP A 765 -32.10 12.17 -7.79
N ARG A 766 -30.90 12.28 -8.37
CA ARG A 766 -29.79 13.10 -7.88
C ARG A 766 -29.14 13.88 -9.02
N PRO A 767 -28.70 15.13 -8.79
CA PRO A 767 -28.01 15.90 -9.80
C PRO A 767 -26.57 15.39 -10.01
N LEU A 768 -26.09 15.49 -11.26
CA LEU A 768 -24.67 15.33 -11.59
C LEU A 768 -24.04 16.73 -11.60
N ASP A 769 -22.87 16.87 -10.96
CA ASP A 769 -22.12 18.13 -10.97
C ASP A 769 -21.86 18.57 -12.42
N PRO A 770 -21.88 19.88 -12.72
CA PRO A 770 -21.70 20.37 -14.10
C PRO A 770 -20.45 19.85 -14.81
N ASP A 771 -19.41 19.53 -14.04
CA ASP A 771 -18.09 19.12 -14.56
C ASP A 771 -17.79 17.64 -14.28
N ALA A 772 -18.77 16.90 -13.78
CA ALA A 772 -18.64 15.47 -13.51
C ALA A 772 -19.17 14.65 -14.68
N HIS A 773 -18.40 13.64 -15.08
CA HIS A 773 -18.82 12.61 -16.03
C HIS A 773 -18.96 11.27 -15.33
N VAL A 774 -19.86 10.42 -15.83
CA VAL A 774 -20.00 9.03 -15.38
C VAL A 774 -19.78 8.08 -16.55
N LEU A 775 -18.87 7.13 -16.37
CA LEU A 775 -18.50 6.12 -17.34
C LEU A 775 -19.04 4.73 -16.90
N PRO A 776 -20.08 4.20 -17.57
CA PRO A 776 -20.55 2.83 -17.38
C PRO A 776 -19.66 1.83 -18.13
N LEU A 777 -19.14 0.82 -17.42
CA LEU A 777 -18.24 -0.22 -17.92
C LEU A 777 -18.75 -1.60 -17.58
N ALA A 778 -18.69 -2.56 -18.51
CA ALA A 778 -18.92 -3.96 -18.22
C ALA A 778 -17.74 -4.84 -18.63
N TRP A 779 -17.47 -5.89 -17.86
CA TRP A 779 -16.54 -6.94 -18.24
C TRP A 779 -17.29 -8.02 -19.03
N ASP A 780 -16.80 -8.36 -20.22
CA ASP A 780 -17.44 -9.33 -21.11
C ASP A 780 -16.81 -10.75 -21.07
N GLY A 781 -15.88 -10.98 -20.13
CA GLY A 781 -15.09 -12.20 -20.03
C GLY A 781 -13.67 -12.08 -20.62
N GLU A 782 -13.41 -11.07 -21.46
CA GLU A 782 -12.08 -10.78 -21.99
C GLU A 782 -11.67 -9.31 -21.87
N PHE A 783 -12.62 -8.38 -21.99
CA PHE A 783 -12.38 -6.95 -22.05
C PHE A 783 -13.36 -6.14 -21.19
N TYR A 784 -12.89 -4.99 -20.71
CA TYR A 784 -13.75 -3.91 -20.23
C TYR A 784 -14.32 -3.12 -21.41
N VAL A 785 -15.64 -3.08 -21.52
CA VAL A 785 -16.38 -2.45 -22.61
C VAL A 785 -17.15 -1.23 -22.10
N PRO A 786 -16.87 -0.02 -22.61
CA PRO A 786 -17.70 1.17 -22.37
C PRO A 786 -19.10 0.99 -22.95
N LEU A 787 -20.13 1.22 -22.13
CA LEU A 787 -21.52 0.96 -22.51
C LEU A 787 -22.32 2.21 -22.88
N GLY A 788 -21.88 3.39 -22.45
CA GLY A 788 -22.64 4.63 -22.62
C GLY A 788 -22.04 5.79 -21.87
N PHE A 789 -22.90 6.73 -21.47
CA PHE A 789 -22.52 7.96 -20.75
C PHE A 789 -23.64 8.39 -19.80
N ALA A 790 -23.35 9.35 -18.92
CA ALA A 790 -24.36 10.06 -18.15
C ALA A 790 -24.50 11.51 -18.61
N ARG A 791 -25.71 12.05 -18.47
CA ARG A 791 -26.04 13.44 -18.75
C ARG A 791 -26.95 14.02 -17.68
N ARG A 792 -26.96 15.34 -17.56
CA ARG A 792 -27.85 16.04 -16.64
C ARG A 792 -29.26 16.17 -17.22
N SER A 793 -30.28 15.92 -16.40
CA SER A 793 -31.70 16.08 -16.74
C SER A 793 -32.39 16.89 -15.64
N GLY A 794 -32.28 18.23 -15.70
CA GLY A 794 -32.77 19.13 -14.65
C GLY A 794 -32.00 18.99 -13.33
N ASN A 795 -32.70 18.54 -12.28
CA ASN A 795 -32.12 18.19 -10.96
C ASN A 795 -31.84 16.68 -10.80
N ALA A 796 -31.95 15.91 -11.89
CA ALA A 796 -31.71 14.48 -11.94
C ALA A 796 -30.55 14.14 -12.89
N THR A 797 -30.09 12.90 -12.85
CA THR A 797 -29.08 12.34 -13.75
C THR A 797 -29.70 11.26 -14.61
N GLU A 798 -29.39 11.26 -15.90
CA GLU A 798 -29.75 10.18 -16.82
C GLU A 798 -28.48 9.43 -17.22
N ILE A 799 -28.43 8.12 -16.96
CA ILE A 799 -27.40 7.26 -17.52
C ILE A 799 -27.99 6.58 -18.76
N VAL A 800 -27.37 6.83 -19.91
CA VAL A 800 -27.81 6.34 -21.21
C VAL A 800 -26.87 5.22 -21.65
N LEU A 801 -27.33 3.97 -21.54
CA LEU A 801 -26.61 2.80 -22.04
C LEU A 801 -26.98 2.58 -23.50
N GLN A 802 -26.01 2.77 -24.40
CA GLN A 802 -26.20 2.65 -25.85
C GLN A 802 -25.87 1.25 -26.37
N ARG A 803 -25.36 0.37 -25.50
CA ARG A 803 -25.08 -1.04 -25.78
C ARG A 803 -24.98 -1.84 -24.49
N LEU A 804 -25.02 -3.16 -24.61
CA LEU A 804 -24.72 -4.10 -23.54
C LEU A 804 -23.62 -5.08 -23.98
N SER A 805 -22.81 -5.56 -23.02
CA SER A 805 -21.84 -6.63 -23.25
C SER A 805 -22.52 -8.00 -23.37
N ASP A 806 -21.74 -9.03 -23.69
CA ASP A 806 -22.23 -10.40 -23.51
C ASP A 806 -22.32 -10.75 -22.02
N PRO A 807 -23.30 -11.57 -21.61
CA PRO A 807 -23.38 -12.07 -20.25
C PRO A 807 -22.23 -13.03 -19.95
N VAL A 808 -21.64 -12.89 -18.76
CA VAL A 808 -20.57 -13.77 -18.28
C VAL A 808 -21.16 -14.79 -17.34
N SER A 809 -20.90 -16.08 -17.60
CA SER A 809 -21.32 -17.18 -16.74
C SER A 809 -20.22 -17.52 -15.73
N THR A 810 -20.63 -17.75 -14.49
CA THR A 810 -19.78 -18.21 -13.38
C THR A 810 -20.27 -19.59 -12.95
N GLN A 811 -19.50 -20.32 -12.11
CA GLN A 811 -19.92 -21.64 -11.62
C GLN A 811 -21.29 -21.64 -10.91
N ARG A 812 -21.77 -20.48 -10.45
CA ARG A 812 -23.05 -20.30 -9.73
C ARG A 812 -24.27 -19.99 -10.63
N SER A 813 -24.09 -19.70 -11.93
CA SER A 813 -25.20 -19.29 -12.83
C SER A 813 -25.10 -19.91 -14.23
N LEU A 814 -26.09 -20.73 -14.59
CA LEU A 814 -26.20 -21.44 -15.88
C LEU A 814 -26.47 -20.52 -17.08
N THR A 815 -27.02 -19.33 -16.87
CA THR A 815 -27.43 -18.39 -17.94
C THR A 815 -26.51 -17.17 -18.09
N GLY A 816 -25.64 -16.90 -17.10
CA GLY A 816 -24.77 -15.72 -17.05
C GLY A 816 -25.50 -14.41 -16.79
N SER A 817 -24.76 -13.35 -16.46
CA SER A 817 -25.30 -12.00 -16.27
C SER A 817 -24.32 -10.93 -16.76
N ILE A 818 -24.85 -9.75 -17.08
CA ILE A 818 -24.08 -8.55 -17.44
C ILE A 818 -23.95 -7.71 -16.18
N ARG A 819 -22.73 -7.42 -15.75
CA ARG A 819 -22.46 -6.60 -14.58
C ARG A 819 -21.83 -5.29 -15.01
N ILE A 820 -22.46 -4.18 -14.65
CA ILE A 820 -22.07 -2.83 -15.08
C ILE A 820 -21.57 -2.07 -13.86
N LEU A 821 -20.33 -1.60 -13.94
CA LEU A 821 -19.69 -0.70 -12.98
C LEU A 821 -19.81 0.74 -13.47
N PHE A 822 -19.93 1.68 -12.55
CA PHE A 822 -19.99 3.11 -12.88
C PHE A 822 -18.82 3.83 -12.22
N ARG A 823 -18.13 4.68 -12.99
CA ARG A 823 -17.00 5.48 -12.53
C ARG A 823 -17.29 6.96 -12.72
N LYS A 824 -17.14 7.76 -11.67
CA LYS A 824 -17.20 9.23 -11.71
C LYS A 824 -15.82 9.77 -12.08
N LEU A 825 -15.79 10.80 -12.92
CA LEU A 825 -14.62 11.61 -13.15
C LEU A 825 -15.00 13.05 -12.89
N VAL A 826 -14.36 13.69 -11.92
CA VAL A 826 -14.50 15.13 -11.66
C VAL A 826 -13.33 15.83 -12.36
N GLY A 827 -13.55 16.28 -13.58
CA GLY A 827 -12.61 17.19 -14.24
C GLY A 827 -12.93 18.62 -13.85
N LYS A 828 -12.00 19.56 -14.07
CA LYS A 828 -12.46 20.94 -14.36
C LYS A 828 -13.34 20.85 -15.59
N ALA A 829 -14.43 21.62 -15.62
CA ALA A 829 -15.18 21.80 -16.84
C ALA A 829 -14.20 22.01 -18.00
N LEU A 830 -14.31 21.19 -19.03
CA LEU A 830 -14.04 21.68 -20.39
C LEU A 830 -15.16 22.60 -20.86
N GLY A 831 -15.91 23.16 -19.92
CA GLY A 831 -16.64 24.40 -20.05
C GLY A 831 -15.66 25.51 -20.35
N LEU A 832 -15.32 25.59 -21.63
CA LEU A 832 -15.22 26.82 -22.36
C LEU A 832 -16.13 27.87 -21.65
N PRO A 833 -15.61 28.90 -20.93
CA PRO A 833 -16.39 30.05 -20.45
C PRO A 833 -17.46 30.51 -21.46
N PRO A 834 -18.64 31.01 -21.05
CA PRO A 834 -19.79 31.21 -21.95
C PRO A 834 -19.60 32.23 -23.12
N ALA A 835 -18.42 32.81 -23.29
CA ALA A 835 -18.09 33.81 -24.29
C ALA A 835 -17.05 33.30 -25.31
N TYR A 836 -17.38 32.29 -26.12
CA TYR A 836 -16.55 31.85 -27.25
C TYR A 836 -16.98 32.48 -28.57
N PRO A 837 -16.06 32.60 -29.56
CA PRO A 837 -14.64 32.24 -29.50
C PRO A 837 -13.79 33.17 -28.60
N LEU A 838 -12.60 32.73 -28.17
CA LEU A 838 -11.66 33.52 -27.37
C LEU A 838 -10.27 33.56 -27.99
N LEU A 839 -9.67 34.76 -28.02
CA LEU A 839 -8.26 34.97 -28.31
C LEU A 839 -7.58 35.61 -27.10
N ARG A 840 -6.69 34.87 -26.45
CA ARG A 840 -6.10 35.24 -25.16
C ARG A 840 -4.59 35.27 -25.24
N MET A 841 -3.96 36.19 -24.53
CA MET A 841 -2.53 36.13 -24.29
C MET A 841 -2.28 35.21 -23.10
N ALA A 842 -1.37 34.26 -23.22
CA ALA A 842 -1.09 33.29 -22.19
C ALA A 842 0.31 33.48 -21.60
N THR A 843 0.42 33.31 -20.29
CA THR A 843 1.69 33.26 -19.56
C THR A 843 1.72 31.98 -18.76
N VAL A 844 2.86 31.29 -18.76
CA VAL A 844 3.05 30.08 -17.96
C VAL A 844 4.08 30.41 -16.90
N ASP A 845 3.84 30.09 -15.63
CA ASP A 845 4.81 30.36 -14.55
C ASP A 845 5.89 29.26 -14.43
N GLY A 846 6.72 29.33 -13.38
CA GLY A 846 7.80 28.37 -13.13
C GLY A 846 7.33 26.99 -12.64
N GLU A 847 6.07 26.87 -12.20
CA GLU A 847 5.46 25.61 -11.76
C GLU A 847 4.58 24.97 -12.86
N GLY A 848 4.46 25.64 -14.01
CA GLY A 848 3.66 25.16 -15.15
C GLY A 848 2.19 25.58 -15.13
N SER A 849 1.81 26.51 -14.24
CA SER A 849 0.47 27.07 -14.18
C SER A 849 0.28 28.10 -15.30
N VAL A 850 -0.88 28.07 -15.96
CA VAL A 850 -1.21 28.97 -17.08
C VAL A 850 -2.14 30.09 -16.61
N ALA A 851 -1.76 31.33 -16.88
CA ALA A 851 -2.58 32.51 -16.68
C ALA A 851 -2.92 33.14 -18.03
N TYR A 852 -4.19 33.50 -18.21
CA TYR A 852 -4.72 34.11 -19.44
C TYR A 852 -5.11 35.57 -19.23
N GLU A 853 -4.76 36.41 -20.20
CA GLU A 853 -5.28 37.77 -20.38
C GLU A 853 -6.21 37.79 -21.60
N SER A 854 -7.45 38.21 -21.39
CA SER A 854 -8.53 38.17 -22.39
C SER A 854 -9.01 39.56 -22.81
N GLU A 855 -8.56 40.63 -22.14
CA GLU A 855 -8.92 42.00 -22.48
C GLU A 855 -8.26 42.41 -23.80
N ILE A 856 -9.08 42.57 -24.84
CA ILE A 856 -8.61 42.78 -26.22
C ILE A 856 -7.68 43.99 -26.35
N SER A 857 -7.91 45.03 -25.56
CA SER A 857 -7.06 46.23 -25.57
C SER A 857 -5.64 45.96 -25.05
N VAL A 858 -5.51 45.08 -24.05
CA VAL A 858 -4.21 44.63 -23.49
C VAL A 858 -3.51 43.69 -24.47
N VAL A 859 -4.22 42.68 -24.98
CA VAL A 859 -3.68 41.74 -25.98
C VAL A 859 -3.18 42.49 -27.22
N LYS A 860 -3.97 43.44 -27.72
CA LYS A 860 -3.59 44.31 -28.85
C LYS A 860 -2.34 45.13 -28.56
N HIS A 861 -2.20 45.68 -27.37
CA HIS A 861 -1.01 46.47 -27.01
C HIS A 861 0.25 45.60 -26.99
N ALA A 862 0.17 44.40 -26.40
CA ALA A 862 1.27 43.44 -26.39
C ALA A 862 1.66 43.00 -27.80
N VAL A 863 0.68 42.64 -28.64
CA VAL A 863 0.89 42.25 -30.04
C VAL A 863 1.48 43.40 -30.87
N GLN A 864 1.08 44.64 -30.63
CA GLN A 864 1.66 45.81 -31.30
C GLN A 864 3.14 45.99 -30.95
N ALA A 865 3.52 45.75 -29.70
CA ALA A 865 4.90 45.86 -29.20
C ALA A 865 5.79 44.65 -29.56
N ALA A 866 5.21 43.51 -29.91
CA ALA A 866 5.90 42.28 -30.28
C ALA A 866 6.48 42.31 -31.70
N ASP A 867 7.66 41.74 -31.90
CA ASP A 867 8.18 41.40 -33.24
C ASP A 867 7.88 39.94 -33.61
N SER A 868 7.63 39.10 -32.60
CA SER A 868 7.40 37.66 -32.71
C SER A 868 6.21 37.18 -31.87
N VAL A 869 5.32 36.42 -32.48
CA VAL A 869 4.10 35.88 -31.87
C VAL A 869 3.95 34.40 -32.20
N VAL A 870 3.65 33.58 -31.20
CA VAL A 870 3.21 32.18 -31.39
C VAL A 870 1.75 32.03 -30.99
N LEU A 871 0.96 31.34 -31.82
CA LEU A 871 -0.46 31.09 -31.60
C LEU A 871 -0.71 29.58 -31.45
N TYR A 872 -1.29 29.17 -30.33
CA TYR A 872 -1.79 27.80 -30.12
C TYR A 872 -3.27 27.71 -30.51
N VAL A 873 -3.63 26.65 -31.24
CA VAL A 873 -5.01 26.36 -31.68
C VAL A 873 -5.36 24.91 -31.36
N HIS A 874 -6.32 24.70 -30.47
CA HIS A 874 -6.69 23.36 -30.01
C HIS A 874 -7.52 22.55 -31.02
N GLY A 875 -7.59 21.25 -30.79
CA GLY A 875 -8.34 20.31 -31.60
C GLY A 875 -9.77 20.07 -31.12
N ILE A 876 -10.32 18.93 -31.51
CA ILE A 876 -11.65 18.49 -31.10
C ILE A 876 -11.73 18.03 -29.63
N ILE A 877 -10.57 17.79 -29.01
CA ILE A 877 -10.45 17.33 -27.62
C ILE A 877 -9.73 18.45 -26.87
N GLY A 878 -10.45 19.13 -25.99
CA GLY A 878 -9.84 20.03 -25.02
C GLY A 878 -9.87 21.51 -25.36
N ASP A 879 -8.97 22.24 -24.70
CA ASP A 879 -8.62 23.65 -24.86
C ASP A 879 -7.11 23.78 -25.12
N THR A 880 -6.61 25.01 -25.21
CA THR A 880 -5.19 25.32 -25.39
C THR A 880 -4.37 25.29 -24.10
N GLU A 881 -4.94 25.09 -22.90
CA GLU A 881 -4.19 25.15 -21.64
C GLU A 881 -3.07 24.11 -21.61
N GLY A 882 -3.38 22.85 -21.93
CA GLY A 882 -2.38 21.78 -22.03
C GLY A 882 -1.34 22.05 -23.13
N MET A 883 -1.75 22.69 -24.23
CA MET A 883 -0.86 23.02 -25.35
C MET A 883 0.10 24.15 -24.99
N VAL A 884 -0.38 25.20 -24.33
CA VAL A 884 0.42 26.36 -23.94
C VAL A 884 1.47 25.99 -22.91
N ARG A 885 1.24 24.99 -22.06
CA ARG A 885 2.28 24.46 -21.15
C ARG A 885 3.52 23.95 -21.90
N SER A 886 3.36 23.47 -23.14
CA SER A 886 4.51 23.11 -24.00
C SER A 886 5.42 24.31 -24.30
N SER A 887 4.97 25.55 -24.11
CA SER A 887 5.85 26.71 -24.22
C SER A 887 6.99 26.72 -23.19
N ARG A 888 6.87 25.96 -22.09
CA ARG A 888 7.85 25.86 -21.00
C ARG A 888 8.86 24.70 -21.12
N ILE A 889 8.86 23.94 -22.22
CA ILE A 889 9.79 22.80 -22.39
C ILE A 889 11.24 23.26 -22.14
N SER A 890 11.89 22.69 -21.14
CA SER A 890 13.27 22.97 -20.77
C SER A 890 14.10 21.70 -20.92
N GLY A 891 15.11 21.76 -21.79
CA GLY A 891 16.20 20.80 -21.92
C GLY A 891 17.54 21.56 -21.99
N ALA A 892 18.42 21.21 -22.94
CA ALA A 892 19.66 21.95 -23.20
C ALA A 892 19.46 23.31 -23.94
N VAL A 893 18.21 23.76 -24.13
CA VAL A 893 17.84 24.95 -24.92
C VAL A 893 16.76 25.76 -24.19
N ALA A 894 16.69 27.07 -24.45
CA ALA A 894 15.69 27.97 -23.89
C ALA A 894 14.24 27.54 -24.25
N PRO A 895 13.27 27.70 -23.33
CA PRO A 895 11.85 27.38 -23.56
C PRO A 895 11.26 28.06 -24.79
N ILE A 896 10.33 27.38 -25.48
CA ILE A 896 9.69 27.88 -26.71
C ILE A 896 9.04 29.26 -26.48
N GLY A 897 8.34 29.43 -25.36
CA GLY A 897 7.66 30.67 -25.01
C GLY A 897 8.60 31.84 -24.78
N GLU A 898 9.85 31.60 -24.37
CA GLU A 898 10.86 32.66 -24.17
C GLU A 898 11.48 33.16 -25.50
N ARG A 899 11.12 32.53 -26.63
CA ARG A 899 11.58 32.90 -27.97
C ARG A 899 10.59 33.77 -28.73
N TYR A 900 9.40 33.96 -28.18
CA TYR A 900 8.37 34.83 -28.72
C TYR A 900 8.08 35.93 -27.71
N ASP A 901 7.82 37.14 -28.21
CA ASP A 901 7.43 38.26 -27.36
C ASP A 901 6.02 38.06 -26.77
N VAL A 902 5.17 37.33 -27.52
CA VAL A 902 3.77 37.05 -27.14
C VAL A 902 3.40 35.61 -27.48
N VAL A 903 2.79 34.92 -26.50
CA VAL A 903 2.11 33.63 -26.68
C VAL A 903 0.60 33.88 -26.69
N LEU A 904 -0.06 33.52 -27.78
CA LEU A 904 -1.51 33.57 -27.95
C LEU A 904 -2.12 32.17 -27.88
N ALA A 905 -3.33 32.11 -27.38
CA ALA A 905 -4.19 30.95 -27.29
C ALA A 905 -5.53 31.26 -27.96
N PHE A 906 -5.92 30.46 -28.95
CA PHE A 906 -7.25 30.52 -29.54
C PHE A 906 -8.05 29.30 -29.14
N ASP A 907 -9.10 29.58 -28.37
CA ASP A 907 -10.03 28.59 -27.89
C ASP A 907 -11.40 28.84 -28.56
N TYR A 908 -12.08 27.77 -28.98
CA TYR A 908 -13.29 27.85 -29.80
C TYR A 908 -14.22 26.65 -29.58
N GLU A 909 -15.51 26.80 -29.95
CA GLU A 909 -16.47 25.71 -29.86
C GLU A 909 -16.25 24.73 -31.03
N ASN A 910 -16.04 23.47 -30.70
CA ASN A 910 -15.41 22.50 -31.58
C ASN A 910 -16.28 21.29 -31.91
N LEU A 911 -17.56 21.26 -31.48
CA LEU A 911 -18.47 20.12 -31.70
C LEU A 911 -19.71 20.50 -32.51
N ASP A 912 -20.22 21.72 -32.39
CA ASP A 912 -21.46 22.18 -33.05
C ASP A 912 -21.22 23.29 -34.10
N THR A 913 -20.05 23.94 -34.06
CA THR A 913 -19.68 25.05 -34.96
C THR A 913 -18.83 24.56 -36.14
N PRO A 914 -19.23 24.84 -37.41
CA PRO A 914 -18.47 24.44 -38.60
C PRO A 914 -17.02 24.96 -38.62
N ILE A 915 -16.12 24.23 -39.28
CA ILE A 915 -14.69 24.58 -39.32
C ILE A 915 -14.49 25.95 -39.98
N GLU A 916 -15.28 26.30 -41.00
CA GLU A 916 -15.15 27.60 -41.67
C GLU A 916 -15.59 28.77 -40.78
N GLU A 917 -16.63 28.60 -39.96
CA GLU A 917 -17.07 29.66 -39.03
C GLU A 917 -16.04 29.92 -37.94
N ASN A 918 -15.41 28.86 -37.43
CA ASN A 918 -14.30 28.97 -36.50
C ASN A 918 -13.07 29.66 -37.12
N ALA A 919 -12.74 29.34 -38.38
CA ALA A 919 -11.65 30.00 -39.10
C ALA A 919 -11.94 31.49 -39.37
N ALA A 920 -13.18 31.83 -39.73
CA ALA A 920 -13.61 33.21 -39.94
C ALA A 920 -13.54 34.03 -38.63
N SER A 921 -13.91 33.41 -37.51
CA SER A 921 -13.82 34.01 -36.18
C SER A 921 -12.37 34.27 -35.77
N LEU A 922 -11.49 33.29 -35.94
CA LEU A 922 -10.06 33.43 -35.72
C LEU A 922 -9.47 34.58 -36.56
N ARG A 923 -9.83 34.66 -37.85
CA ARG A 923 -9.41 35.74 -38.74
C ARG A 923 -9.81 37.11 -38.18
N SER A 924 -11.05 37.26 -37.73
CA SER A 924 -11.54 38.54 -37.18
C SER A 924 -10.74 38.94 -35.95
N MET A 925 -10.57 38.02 -35.00
CA MET A 925 -9.89 38.30 -33.74
C MET A 925 -8.41 38.65 -33.94
N LEU A 926 -7.71 37.93 -34.83
CA LEU A 926 -6.31 38.25 -35.17
C LEU A 926 -6.18 39.64 -35.79
N ARG A 927 -7.11 40.04 -36.66
CA ARG A 927 -7.13 41.38 -37.25
C ARG A 927 -7.38 42.46 -36.19
N ASP A 928 -8.27 42.20 -35.23
CA ASP A 928 -8.62 43.16 -34.18
C ASP A 928 -7.45 43.48 -33.24
N VAL A 929 -6.58 42.49 -32.98
CA VAL A 929 -5.34 42.65 -32.20
C VAL A 929 -4.15 43.16 -33.02
N GLY A 930 -4.32 43.39 -34.33
CA GLY A 930 -3.31 44.02 -35.19
C GLY A 930 -2.48 43.07 -36.05
N LEU A 931 -2.89 41.80 -36.18
CA LEU A 931 -2.27 40.79 -37.04
C LEU A 931 -3.00 40.66 -38.39
N ALA A 932 -3.42 41.77 -38.99
CA ALA A 932 -3.95 41.76 -40.35
C ALA A 932 -2.81 41.64 -41.39
N SER A 933 -3.12 41.25 -42.62
CA SER A 933 -2.13 41.18 -43.70
C SER A 933 -1.32 42.48 -43.83
N GLY A 934 0.00 42.34 -43.97
CA GLY A 934 0.98 43.42 -43.94
C GLY A 934 1.49 43.81 -42.54
N HIS A 935 1.20 43.05 -41.48
CA HIS A 935 1.62 43.39 -40.12
C HIS A 935 3.15 43.35 -39.89
N GLY A 936 3.90 42.65 -40.75
CA GLY A 936 5.38 42.67 -40.75
C GLY A 936 6.04 42.02 -39.53
N LYS A 937 5.32 41.15 -38.82
CA LYS A 937 5.78 40.42 -37.62
C LYS A 937 5.97 38.94 -37.96
N ARG A 938 6.77 38.21 -37.19
CA ARG A 938 6.79 36.75 -37.23
C ARG A 938 5.54 36.22 -36.51
N LEU A 939 4.70 35.48 -37.20
CA LEU A 939 3.53 34.80 -36.64
C LEU A 939 3.60 33.31 -36.94
N ASP A 940 3.91 32.52 -35.90
CA ASP A 940 3.98 31.06 -35.97
C ASP A 940 2.72 30.47 -35.34
N VAL A 941 2.10 29.47 -35.98
CA VAL A 941 0.87 28.83 -35.51
C VAL A 941 1.15 27.36 -35.19
N VAL A 942 0.85 26.94 -33.97
CA VAL A 942 0.94 25.56 -33.49
C VAL A 942 -0.48 25.02 -33.31
N ALA A 943 -0.92 24.18 -34.25
CA ALA A 943 -2.30 23.74 -34.32
C ALA A 943 -2.41 22.21 -34.23
N HIS A 944 -3.35 21.71 -33.43
CA HIS A 944 -3.55 20.29 -33.21
C HIS A 944 -4.87 19.79 -33.80
N SER A 945 -4.85 18.59 -34.40
CA SER A 945 -6.05 17.89 -34.86
C SER A 945 -6.94 18.81 -35.72
N MET A 946 -8.22 18.98 -35.38
CA MET A 946 -9.15 19.89 -36.07
C MET A 946 -8.69 21.36 -36.10
N GLY A 947 -7.98 21.85 -35.08
CA GLY A 947 -7.41 23.19 -35.06
C GLY A 947 -6.44 23.45 -36.21
N GLY A 948 -5.79 22.39 -36.70
CA GLY A 948 -4.98 22.46 -37.91
C GLY A 948 -5.84 22.67 -39.17
N LEU A 949 -7.04 22.09 -39.25
CA LEU A 949 -7.96 22.35 -40.36
C LEU A 949 -8.54 23.77 -40.30
N VAL A 950 -8.85 24.29 -39.11
CA VAL A 950 -9.24 25.69 -38.89
C VAL A 950 -8.12 26.63 -39.37
N SER A 951 -6.89 26.38 -38.93
CA SER A 951 -5.71 27.18 -39.29
C SER A 951 -5.39 27.10 -40.78
N ARG A 952 -5.53 25.91 -41.39
CA ARG A 952 -5.36 25.75 -42.84
C ARG A 952 -6.46 26.46 -43.64
N HIS A 953 -7.71 26.42 -43.19
CA HIS A 953 -8.77 27.17 -43.85
C HIS A 953 -8.48 28.67 -43.85
N LEU A 954 -8.06 29.20 -42.69
CA LEU A 954 -7.62 30.59 -42.55
C LEU A 954 -6.51 30.94 -43.55
N VAL A 955 -5.46 30.13 -43.62
CA VAL A 955 -4.27 30.41 -44.43
C VAL A 955 -4.52 30.20 -45.93
N GLU A 956 -5.22 29.14 -46.30
CA GLU A 956 -5.28 28.66 -47.69
C GLU A 956 -6.52 29.15 -48.45
N ILE A 957 -7.61 29.44 -47.75
CA ILE A 957 -8.90 29.83 -48.36
C ILE A 957 -9.24 31.27 -48.00
N ASP A 958 -9.22 31.59 -46.71
CA ASP A 958 -9.76 32.85 -46.18
C ASP A 958 -8.79 34.03 -46.36
N GLY A 959 -7.50 33.80 -46.16
CA GLY A 959 -6.44 34.80 -46.22
C GLY A 959 -6.62 35.97 -45.25
N GLY A 960 -5.90 37.07 -45.49
CA GLY A 960 -6.06 38.33 -44.75
C GLY A 960 -5.30 38.42 -43.42
N VAL A 961 -4.53 37.41 -43.07
CA VAL A 961 -3.56 37.33 -41.96
C VAL A 961 -2.29 36.70 -42.52
N ASP A 962 -1.12 37.31 -42.28
CA ASP A 962 0.15 36.82 -42.80
C ASP A 962 0.81 35.85 -41.80
N ILE A 963 0.63 34.55 -42.01
CA ILE A 963 1.26 33.52 -41.16
C ILE A 963 2.65 33.18 -41.72
N THR A 964 3.66 33.28 -40.86
CA THR A 964 5.06 32.98 -41.22
C THR A 964 5.29 31.47 -41.30
N HIS A 965 4.75 30.74 -40.33
CA HIS A 965 4.99 29.31 -40.18
C HIS A 965 3.76 28.62 -39.58
N LEU A 966 3.23 27.61 -40.26
CA LEU A 966 2.15 26.77 -39.75
C LEU A 966 2.68 25.38 -39.40
N ILE A 967 2.66 25.06 -38.10
CA ILE A 967 3.01 23.77 -37.54
C ILE A 967 1.70 23.03 -37.21
N THR A 968 1.49 21.88 -37.84
CA THR A 968 0.30 21.05 -37.59
C THR A 968 0.67 19.74 -36.93
N LEU A 969 -0.10 19.32 -35.92
CA LEU A 969 0.12 18.09 -35.16
C LEU A 969 -1.10 17.17 -35.29
N GLY A 970 -0.92 15.98 -35.88
CA GLY A 970 -2.00 15.00 -36.03
C GLY A 970 -3.19 15.48 -36.86
N THR A 971 -3.07 16.57 -37.62
CA THR A 971 -4.21 17.15 -38.36
C THR A 971 -4.71 16.20 -39.46
N PRO A 972 -6.02 15.90 -39.54
CA PRO A 972 -6.58 14.98 -40.54
C PRO A 972 -6.68 15.62 -41.93
N ASN A 973 -5.53 15.88 -42.56
CA ASN A 973 -5.46 16.62 -43.82
C ASN A 973 -6.17 15.92 -45.00
N ALA A 974 -6.33 14.59 -44.98
CA ALA A 974 -7.18 13.84 -45.91
C ALA A 974 -8.42 13.20 -45.25
N GLY A 975 -8.74 13.61 -44.02
CA GLY A 975 -9.89 13.15 -43.25
C GLY A 975 -9.57 12.09 -42.21
N SER A 976 -10.50 11.90 -41.29
CA SER A 976 -10.47 10.88 -40.25
C SER A 976 -11.03 9.56 -40.77
N PRO A 977 -10.44 8.41 -40.40
CA PRO A 977 -11.00 7.09 -40.68
C PRO A 977 -12.25 6.77 -39.85
N TRP A 978 -12.54 7.57 -38.83
CA TRP A 978 -13.67 7.34 -37.92
C TRP A 978 -14.97 7.90 -38.49
N PRO A 979 -16.07 7.12 -38.48
CA PRO A 979 -17.37 7.60 -38.99
C PRO A 979 -17.97 8.74 -38.17
N SER A 980 -17.61 8.85 -36.90
CA SER A 980 -17.96 9.95 -36.01
C SER A 980 -16.95 10.08 -34.87
N VAL A 981 -16.94 11.25 -34.25
CA VAL A 981 -16.08 11.59 -33.10
C VAL A 981 -16.44 10.73 -31.89
N GLN A 982 -17.75 10.51 -31.67
CA GLN A 982 -18.27 9.65 -30.61
C GLN A 982 -17.72 8.22 -30.70
N ARG A 983 -17.63 7.66 -31.92
CA ARG A 983 -17.09 6.31 -32.15
C ARG A 983 -15.60 6.22 -31.85
N TRP A 984 -14.84 7.23 -32.26
CA TRP A 984 -13.42 7.35 -31.93
C TRP A 984 -13.20 7.45 -30.41
N ALA A 985 -13.91 8.35 -29.73
CA ALA A 985 -13.77 8.57 -28.30
C ALA A 985 -14.10 7.30 -27.50
N THR A 986 -15.17 6.59 -27.89
CA THR A 986 -15.52 5.30 -27.26
C THR A 986 -14.43 4.25 -27.44
N ALA A 987 -13.84 4.15 -28.63
CA ALA A 987 -12.75 3.22 -28.91
C ALA A 987 -11.46 3.59 -28.16
N ALA A 988 -11.15 4.87 -28.05
CA ALA A 988 -10.02 5.39 -27.29
C ALA A 988 -10.13 5.03 -25.80
N ILE A 989 -11.29 5.28 -25.18
CA ILE A 989 -11.58 4.89 -23.79
C ILE A 989 -11.47 3.37 -23.61
N ALA A 990 -11.99 2.57 -24.54
CA ALA A 990 -11.89 1.13 -24.47
C ALA A 990 -10.45 0.62 -24.55
N LEU A 991 -9.60 1.21 -25.40
CA LEU A 991 -8.18 0.85 -25.47
C LEU A 991 -7.43 1.20 -24.18
N LEU A 992 -7.71 2.38 -23.61
CA LEU A 992 -7.16 2.80 -22.32
C LEU A 992 -7.60 1.86 -21.19
N ALA A 993 -8.90 1.56 -21.11
CA ALA A 993 -9.48 0.65 -20.13
C ALA A 993 -8.91 -0.77 -20.21
N ASN A 994 -8.32 -1.18 -21.32
CA ASN A 994 -7.75 -2.52 -21.46
C ASN A 994 -6.21 -2.50 -21.49
N GLY A 995 -5.57 -1.39 -21.11
CA GLY A 995 -4.12 -1.28 -21.01
C GLY A 995 -3.38 -1.31 -22.35
N PHE A 996 -4.08 -1.06 -23.47
CA PHE A 996 -3.47 -0.98 -24.81
C PHE A 996 -2.82 0.38 -25.09
N ILE A 997 -2.85 1.29 -24.11
CA ILE A 997 -2.22 2.60 -24.13
C ILE A 997 -1.36 2.65 -22.85
N PRO A 998 -0.02 2.60 -22.97
CA PRO A 998 0.88 2.40 -21.82
C PRO A 998 1.09 3.67 -20.98
N VAL A 999 0.55 4.81 -21.41
CA VAL A 999 0.67 6.11 -20.72
C VAL A 999 -0.69 6.47 -20.13
N ALA A 1000 -0.74 6.76 -18.83
CA ALA A 1000 -1.94 7.28 -18.18
C ALA A 1000 -2.26 8.67 -18.73
N TRP A 1001 -3.51 8.88 -19.18
CA TRP A 1001 -3.94 10.18 -19.67
C TRP A 1001 -4.32 11.11 -18.52
N PRO A 1002 -4.01 12.42 -18.63
CA PRO A 1002 -4.49 13.40 -17.67
C PRO A 1002 -6.02 13.38 -17.55
N VAL A 1003 -6.53 13.66 -16.35
CA VAL A 1003 -7.98 13.79 -16.06
C VAL A 1003 -8.69 14.67 -17.10
N THR A 1004 -8.07 15.79 -17.50
CA THR A 1004 -8.64 16.73 -18.48
C THR A 1004 -8.82 16.10 -19.86
N ALA A 1005 -7.86 15.32 -20.35
CA ALA A 1005 -7.95 14.61 -21.62
C ALA A 1005 -9.03 13.52 -21.57
N LEU A 1006 -9.16 12.81 -20.44
CA LEU A 1006 -10.20 11.81 -20.25
C LEU A 1006 -11.61 12.43 -20.14
N SER A 1007 -11.76 13.56 -19.45
CA SER A 1007 -13.01 14.32 -19.41
C SER A 1007 -13.44 14.80 -20.79
N ALA A 1008 -12.49 15.27 -21.61
CA ALA A 1008 -12.76 15.68 -23.00
C ALA A 1008 -13.33 14.53 -23.84
N LEU A 1009 -12.72 13.35 -23.72
CA LEU A 1009 -13.19 12.14 -24.38
C LEU A 1009 -14.59 11.74 -23.94
N LEU A 1010 -14.88 11.79 -22.63
CA LEU A 1010 -16.20 11.48 -22.09
C LEU A 1010 -17.27 12.48 -22.57
N GLY A 1011 -16.96 13.78 -22.60
CA GLY A 1011 -17.84 14.79 -23.18
C GLY A 1011 -18.11 14.55 -24.67
N ALA A 1012 -17.11 14.12 -25.44
CA ALA A 1012 -17.28 13.76 -26.84
C ALA A 1012 -18.13 12.49 -27.05
N VAL A 1013 -18.24 11.60 -26.05
CA VAL A 1013 -19.15 10.45 -26.08
C VAL A 1013 -20.62 10.86 -25.83
N GLU A 1014 -20.86 11.93 -25.07
CA GLU A 1014 -22.20 12.45 -24.75
C GLU A 1014 -22.86 13.18 -25.93
N LYS A 1015 -22.10 13.99 -26.68
CA LYS A 1015 -22.66 14.77 -27.79
C LYS A 1015 -22.86 13.91 -29.05
N VAL A 1016 -24.11 13.59 -29.36
CA VAL A 1016 -24.49 12.93 -30.62
C VAL A 1016 -24.47 13.97 -31.75
N ASP A 1017 -23.57 13.76 -32.70
CA ASP A 1017 -23.11 14.71 -33.70
C ASP A 1017 -24.20 15.12 -34.73
N THR A 1018 -24.29 16.43 -35.00
CA THR A 1018 -25.00 16.98 -36.17
C THR A 1018 -24.08 17.88 -37.01
N ALA A 1019 -22.79 18.07 -36.66
CA ALA A 1019 -21.97 19.13 -37.22
C ALA A 1019 -20.56 18.73 -37.73
N LEU A 1020 -20.05 17.51 -37.57
CA LEU A 1020 -18.68 17.17 -38.01
C LEU A 1020 -18.55 16.12 -39.12
N ASP A 1021 -19.45 16.16 -40.11
CA ASP A 1021 -19.26 15.49 -41.40
C ASP A 1021 -18.07 16.07 -42.22
N GLU A 1022 -17.56 17.24 -41.84
CA GLU A 1022 -16.48 17.93 -42.58
C GLU A 1022 -15.12 17.24 -42.47
N MET A 1023 -14.90 16.47 -41.41
CA MET A 1023 -13.66 15.73 -41.18
C MET A 1023 -13.66 14.33 -41.81
N GLN A 1024 -14.80 13.88 -42.36
CA GLN A 1024 -14.87 12.60 -43.07
C GLN A 1024 -14.01 12.64 -44.33
N ALA A 1025 -13.36 11.51 -44.63
CA ALA A 1025 -12.64 11.36 -45.88
C ALA A 1025 -13.59 11.69 -47.07
N GLN A 1026 -13.11 12.50 -48.02
CA GLN A 1026 -13.86 12.97 -49.19
C GLN A 1026 -14.98 13.99 -48.93
N SER A 1027 -15.02 14.63 -47.75
CA SER A 1027 -15.93 15.74 -47.48
C SER A 1027 -15.76 16.89 -48.49
N ALA A 1028 -16.83 17.69 -48.68
CA ALA A 1028 -16.78 18.86 -49.55
C ALA A 1028 -15.76 19.91 -49.04
N PHE A 1029 -15.59 20.01 -47.72
CA PHE A 1029 -14.59 20.85 -47.08
C PHE A 1029 -13.16 20.43 -47.46
N LEU A 1030 -12.78 19.16 -47.24
CA LEU A 1030 -11.42 18.69 -47.53
C LEU A 1030 -11.08 18.73 -49.02
N LYS A 1031 -12.07 18.50 -49.90
CA LYS A 1031 -11.88 18.66 -51.35
C LYS A 1031 -11.57 20.10 -51.75
N ARG A 1032 -12.22 21.08 -51.12
CA ARG A 1032 -11.91 22.51 -51.34
C ARG A 1032 -10.51 22.84 -50.82
N LEU A 1033 -10.16 22.37 -49.63
CA LEU A 1033 -8.85 22.60 -49.04
C LEU A 1033 -7.72 21.94 -49.85
N ALA A 1034 -7.95 20.76 -50.42
CA ALA A 1034 -7.01 20.08 -51.31
C ALA A 1034 -6.79 20.81 -52.65
N ALA A 1035 -7.73 21.65 -53.07
CA ALA A 1035 -7.67 22.44 -54.31
C ALA A 1035 -7.21 23.89 -54.08
N ALA A 1036 -6.88 24.27 -52.84
CA ALA A 1036 -6.50 25.63 -52.49
C ALA A 1036 -5.17 26.05 -53.14
N PRO A 1037 -5.01 27.33 -53.50
CA PRO A 1037 -3.75 27.86 -54.02
C PRO A 1037 -2.65 27.83 -52.94
N ASP A 1038 -1.39 27.96 -53.37
CA ASP A 1038 -0.24 28.00 -52.46
C ASP A 1038 -0.25 29.29 -51.61
N PRO A 1039 -0.35 29.19 -50.27
CA PRO A 1039 -0.34 30.36 -49.41
C PRO A 1039 1.05 30.99 -49.23
N SER A 1040 2.11 30.37 -49.78
CA SER A 1040 3.52 30.80 -49.62
C SER A 1040 4.03 30.84 -48.16
N ALA A 1041 3.28 30.28 -47.21
CA ALA A 1041 3.69 30.10 -45.82
C ALA A 1041 4.53 28.82 -45.67
N ARG A 1042 5.42 28.79 -44.66
CA ARG A 1042 6.16 27.57 -44.32
C ARG A 1042 5.24 26.56 -43.61
N TYR A 1043 5.33 25.29 -43.98
CA TYR A 1043 4.57 24.20 -43.35
C TYR A 1043 5.50 23.14 -42.78
N ASP A 1044 5.32 22.85 -41.50
CA ASP A 1044 5.90 21.69 -40.84
C ASP A 1044 4.74 20.83 -40.27
N VAL A 1045 4.74 19.54 -40.58
CA VAL A 1045 3.66 18.61 -40.20
C VAL A 1045 4.25 17.54 -39.29
N ILE A 1046 3.85 17.55 -38.03
CA ILE A 1046 4.21 16.53 -37.05
C ILE A 1046 3.13 15.45 -37.08
N VAL A 1047 3.56 14.25 -37.43
CA VAL A 1047 2.72 13.08 -37.65
C VAL A 1047 2.98 12.06 -36.55
N GLY A 1048 1.93 11.71 -35.79
CA GLY A 1048 2.01 10.65 -34.79
C GLY A 1048 2.00 9.28 -35.45
N ASN A 1049 2.88 8.40 -34.98
CA ASN A 1049 2.90 7.00 -35.37
C ASN A 1049 3.21 6.10 -34.18
N ARG A 1050 2.17 5.45 -33.66
CA ARG A 1050 2.30 4.52 -32.52
C ARG A 1050 3.19 3.31 -32.82
N SER A 1051 3.36 2.92 -34.08
CA SER A 1051 4.20 1.76 -34.42
C SER A 1051 5.70 2.00 -34.22
N LEU A 1052 6.11 3.25 -33.96
CA LEU A 1052 7.50 3.62 -33.70
C LEU A 1052 7.86 3.62 -32.20
N ALA A 1053 6.87 3.49 -31.31
CA ALA A 1053 7.15 3.45 -29.88
C ALA A 1053 7.90 2.16 -29.50
N PRO A 1054 8.97 2.24 -28.69
CA PRO A 1054 9.69 1.06 -28.22
C PRO A 1054 8.78 0.24 -27.30
N SER A 1055 8.21 -0.86 -27.79
CA SER A 1055 7.35 -1.71 -26.96
C SER A 1055 8.18 -2.70 -26.13
N THR A 1056 8.02 -2.65 -24.81
CA THR A 1056 8.05 -3.86 -23.98
C THR A 1056 6.75 -4.60 -24.26
N GLU A 1057 6.84 -5.69 -25.02
CA GLU A 1057 5.76 -6.56 -25.53
C GLU A 1057 4.86 -5.94 -26.62
N ALA A 1058 4.93 -6.53 -27.83
CA ALA A 1058 4.01 -6.20 -28.91
C ALA A 1058 2.60 -6.73 -28.56
N VAL A 1059 1.65 -5.83 -28.32
CA VAL A 1059 0.23 -6.17 -28.18
C VAL A 1059 -0.22 -6.90 -29.46
N PRO A 1060 -0.77 -8.13 -29.38
CA PRO A 1060 -1.22 -8.85 -30.57
C PRO A 1060 -2.36 -8.10 -31.24
N THR A 1061 -2.19 -7.71 -32.50
CA THR A 1061 -3.19 -7.00 -33.34
C THR A 1061 -4.57 -7.70 -33.31
N GLY A 1062 -4.58 -9.02 -33.14
CA GLY A 1062 -5.79 -9.83 -32.98
C GLY A 1062 -6.61 -9.53 -31.72
N ARG A 1063 -6.01 -9.14 -30.58
CA ARG A 1063 -6.77 -8.78 -29.37
C ARG A 1063 -7.47 -7.43 -29.54
N ILE A 1064 -6.80 -6.44 -30.11
CA ILE A 1064 -7.42 -5.14 -30.43
C ILE A 1064 -8.57 -5.35 -31.42
N ALA A 1065 -8.39 -6.22 -32.42
CA ALA A 1065 -9.46 -6.55 -33.38
C ALA A 1065 -10.70 -7.13 -32.69
N ARG A 1066 -10.50 -8.05 -31.73
CA ARG A 1066 -11.61 -8.60 -30.94
C ARG A 1066 -12.30 -7.54 -30.08
N LEU A 1067 -11.54 -6.66 -29.43
CA LEU A 1067 -12.12 -5.54 -28.67
C LEU A 1067 -12.96 -4.62 -29.57
N MET A 1068 -12.45 -4.25 -30.75
CA MET A 1068 -13.21 -3.42 -31.70
C MET A 1068 -14.49 -4.12 -32.19
N ALA A 1069 -14.48 -5.44 -32.34
CA ALA A 1069 -15.68 -6.21 -32.64
C ALA A 1069 -16.75 -6.11 -31.55
N ARG A 1070 -16.35 -5.98 -30.28
CA ARG A 1070 -17.28 -5.77 -29.15
C ARG A 1070 -17.94 -4.39 -29.17
N LEU A 1071 -17.31 -3.39 -29.79
CA LEU A 1071 -17.80 -2.01 -29.86
C LEU A 1071 -18.72 -1.75 -31.07
N SER A 1072 -18.81 -2.69 -32.02
CA SER A 1072 -19.59 -2.52 -33.26
C SER A 1072 -21.09 -2.79 -33.07
N PRO A 1073 -21.99 -1.95 -33.60
CA PRO A 1073 -23.45 -2.14 -33.53
C PRO A 1073 -23.95 -3.39 -34.27
N SER A 1074 -23.30 -3.74 -35.39
CA SER A 1074 -23.53 -4.96 -36.14
C SER A 1074 -22.43 -5.94 -35.75
N ARG A 1075 -22.74 -6.88 -34.84
CA ARG A 1075 -21.85 -8.01 -34.48
C ARG A 1075 -21.60 -8.99 -35.64
N ILE A 1076 -21.79 -8.53 -36.89
CA ILE A 1076 -21.77 -9.26 -38.15
C ILE A 1076 -20.68 -8.64 -39.06
N GLY A 1077 -19.46 -9.11 -38.90
CA GLY A 1077 -18.63 -9.65 -39.99
C GLY A 1077 -17.93 -8.76 -41.03
N SER A 1078 -18.33 -7.52 -41.37
CA SER A 1078 -17.64 -6.77 -42.45
C SER A 1078 -17.03 -5.43 -42.03
N ASP A 1079 -17.79 -4.59 -41.32
CA ASP A 1079 -17.36 -3.21 -41.08
C ASP A 1079 -16.27 -3.09 -40.00
N VAL A 1080 -16.18 -4.10 -39.13
CA VAL A 1080 -15.21 -4.14 -38.02
C VAL A 1080 -13.81 -4.48 -38.53
N VAL A 1081 -13.71 -5.35 -39.53
CA VAL A 1081 -12.42 -5.81 -40.08
C VAL A 1081 -11.70 -4.66 -40.78
N ASP A 1082 -12.44 -3.72 -41.38
CA ASP A 1082 -11.88 -2.50 -41.96
C ASP A 1082 -11.55 -1.41 -40.91
N LEU A 1083 -12.18 -1.48 -39.72
CA LEU A 1083 -11.96 -0.53 -38.61
C LEU A 1083 -10.73 -0.84 -37.75
N VAL A 1084 -10.15 -2.04 -37.86
CA VAL A 1084 -8.86 -2.37 -37.22
C VAL A 1084 -7.71 -1.79 -38.08
N PHE A 1085 -7.62 -0.47 -38.11
CA PHE A 1085 -6.41 0.29 -38.43
C PHE A 1085 -5.75 0.09 -39.81
N PHE A 1086 -6.50 -0.25 -40.88
CA PHE A 1086 -6.06 -0.15 -42.28
C PHE A 1086 -4.71 -0.81 -42.66
N ASP A 1087 -4.08 -1.62 -41.80
CA ASP A 1087 -2.65 -1.96 -41.86
C ASP A 1087 -1.71 -0.72 -42.01
N GLN A 1088 -2.20 0.49 -41.72
CA GLN A 1088 -1.46 1.72 -41.92
C GLN A 1088 -0.98 2.32 -40.58
N PRO A 1089 0.28 2.78 -40.52
CA PRO A 1089 0.78 3.61 -39.42
C PRO A 1089 -0.18 4.76 -39.09
N ASN A 1090 -0.47 4.98 -37.81
CA ASN A 1090 -1.45 5.97 -37.34
C ASN A 1090 -1.21 6.37 -35.86
N ASP A 1091 -1.92 7.41 -35.42
CA ASP A 1091 -1.85 7.95 -34.07
C ASP A 1091 -3.06 7.62 -33.18
N LEU A 1092 -3.93 6.68 -33.57
CA LEU A 1092 -5.28 6.38 -33.02
C LEU A 1092 -6.43 7.14 -33.69
N ALA A 1093 -6.27 8.43 -34.00
CA ALA A 1093 -7.34 9.24 -34.59
C ALA A 1093 -7.15 9.45 -36.10
N VAL A 1094 -5.91 9.56 -36.55
CA VAL A 1094 -5.53 9.95 -37.92
C VAL A 1094 -4.41 9.04 -38.43
N SER A 1095 -4.52 8.60 -39.69
CA SER A 1095 -3.44 7.81 -40.32
C SER A 1095 -2.26 8.70 -40.72
N VAL A 1096 -1.05 8.14 -40.71
CA VAL A 1096 0.17 8.83 -41.18
C VAL A 1096 -0.04 9.36 -42.60
N LYS A 1097 -0.71 8.58 -43.46
CA LYS A 1097 -1.08 9.01 -44.82
C LYS A 1097 -2.01 10.21 -44.80
N SER A 1098 -3.07 10.20 -43.99
CA SER A 1098 -4.00 11.33 -43.92
C SER A 1098 -3.32 12.58 -43.40
N ALA A 1099 -2.55 12.47 -42.31
CA ALA A 1099 -1.82 13.59 -41.73
C ALA A 1099 -0.79 14.19 -42.68
N SER A 1100 -0.09 13.36 -43.48
CA SER A 1100 0.93 13.83 -44.43
C SER A 1100 0.38 14.33 -45.78
N THR A 1101 -0.92 14.19 -46.05
CA THR A 1101 -1.49 14.55 -47.36
C THR A 1101 -1.74 16.05 -47.47
N LEU A 1102 -0.87 16.77 -48.18
CA LEU A 1102 -1.05 18.18 -48.55
C LEU A 1102 -1.03 18.37 -50.08
N PRO A 1103 -1.62 19.46 -50.62
CA PRO A 1103 -1.57 19.80 -52.04
C PRO A 1103 -0.13 19.82 -52.59
N ALA A 1104 0.08 19.20 -53.76
CA ALA A 1104 1.37 19.21 -54.44
C ALA A 1104 1.69 20.60 -55.02
N GLY A 1105 2.96 21.00 -54.99
CA GLY A 1105 3.43 22.25 -55.62
C GLY A 1105 3.51 23.48 -54.70
N ARG A 1106 3.42 23.31 -53.38
CA ARG A 1106 3.67 24.37 -52.39
C ARG A 1106 5.13 24.81 -52.40
N ASN A 1107 5.35 26.11 -52.21
CA ASN A 1107 6.66 26.73 -52.12
C ASN A 1107 6.71 27.71 -50.92
N PRO A 1108 7.43 27.37 -49.84
CA PRO A 1108 8.29 26.18 -49.69
C PRO A 1108 7.52 24.86 -49.59
N ALA A 1109 8.19 23.75 -49.93
CA ALA A 1109 7.61 22.42 -49.79
C ALA A 1109 7.39 22.09 -48.30
N PRO A 1110 6.25 21.48 -47.92
CA PRO A 1110 6.00 21.07 -46.53
C PRO A 1110 7.03 20.05 -46.05
N VAL A 1111 7.47 20.18 -44.81
CA VAL A 1111 8.38 19.23 -44.16
C VAL A 1111 7.58 18.34 -43.22
N LEU A 1112 7.84 17.03 -43.27
CA LEU A 1112 7.15 16.04 -42.45
C LEU A 1112 8.07 15.52 -41.35
N HIS A 1113 7.57 15.48 -40.11
CA HIS A 1113 8.24 14.93 -38.95
C HIS A 1113 7.39 13.79 -38.39
N THR A 1114 7.91 12.57 -38.35
CA THR A 1114 7.16 11.44 -37.78
C THR A 1114 7.67 11.15 -36.37
N VAL A 1115 6.77 11.09 -35.38
CA VAL A 1115 7.10 10.90 -33.95
C VAL A 1115 6.33 9.73 -33.34
N ALA A 1116 6.93 9.07 -32.34
CA ALA A 1116 6.36 7.92 -31.65
C ALA A 1116 5.34 8.34 -30.56
N THR A 1117 4.16 8.78 -30.98
CA THR A 1117 3.09 9.25 -30.08
C THR A 1117 1.70 8.84 -30.56
N ASP A 1118 0.73 8.83 -29.65
CA ASP A 1118 -0.70 8.82 -29.97
C ASP A 1118 -1.26 10.24 -30.07
N HIS A 1119 -2.52 10.33 -30.52
CA HIS A 1119 -3.18 11.55 -30.92
C HIS A 1119 -3.43 12.53 -29.77
N VAL A 1120 -3.54 12.07 -28.53
CA VAL A 1120 -3.84 12.93 -27.37
C VAL A 1120 -2.57 13.30 -26.58
N SER A 1121 -1.46 12.59 -26.80
CA SER A 1121 -0.21 12.81 -26.05
C SER A 1121 0.81 13.73 -26.74
N PHE A 1122 0.51 14.37 -27.88
CA PHE A 1122 1.48 15.21 -28.61
C PHE A 1122 2.17 16.27 -27.73
N PHE A 1123 1.44 16.95 -26.84
CA PHE A 1123 2.02 18.05 -26.03
C PHE A 1123 2.69 17.58 -24.73
N GLU A 1124 2.68 16.27 -24.46
CA GLU A 1124 3.33 15.64 -23.31
C GLU A 1124 4.47 14.70 -23.73
N ASN A 1125 4.49 14.28 -25.00
CA ASN A 1125 5.45 13.35 -25.56
C ASN A 1125 6.82 14.03 -25.80
N PRO A 1126 7.92 13.56 -25.17
CA PRO A 1126 9.23 14.22 -25.25
C PRO A 1126 9.77 14.39 -26.68
N ASP A 1127 9.56 13.40 -27.57
CA ASP A 1127 10.04 13.48 -28.95
C ASP A 1127 9.30 14.57 -29.73
N THR A 1128 7.98 14.67 -29.53
CA THR A 1128 7.17 15.73 -30.11
C THR A 1128 7.62 17.10 -29.60
N LEU A 1129 7.87 17.21 -28.30
CA LEU A 1129 8.31 18.44 -27.66
C LEU A 1129 9.70 18.87 -28.15
N ALA A 1130 10.61 17.94 -28.42
CA ALA A 1130 11.90 18.20 -29.02
C ALA A 1130 11.78 18.73 -30.46
N VAL A 1131 10.94 18.11 -31.30
CA VAL A 1131 10.67 18.59 -32.66
C VAL A 1131 10.05 19.99 -32.64
N LEU A 1132 9.07 20.23 -31.76
CA LEU A 1132 8.47 21.56 -31.60
C LEU A 1132 9.51 22.62 -31.18
N ALA A 1133 10.42 22.27 -30.28
CA ALA A 1133 11.49 23.17 -29.86
C ALA A 1133 12.44 23.48 -31.04
N ASP A 1134 12.81 22.51 -31.87
CA ASP A 1134 13.66 22.75 -33.04
C ASP A 1134 12.97 23.65 -34.08
N LEU A 1135 11.70 23.37 -34.39
CA LEU A 1135 10.93 24.11 -35.39
C LEU A 1135 10.66 25.58 -35.03
N THR A 1136 10.61 25.87 -33.73
CA THR A 1136 10.43 27.22 -33.21
C THR A 1136 11.75 27.94 -32.93
N SER A 1137 12.90 27.29 -33.14
CA SER A 1137 14.25 27.88 -32.95
C SER A 1137 14.70 28.77 -34.12
N SER A 1138 14.08 28.61 -35.30
CA SER A 1138 14.54 29.21 -36.56
C SER A 1138 13.83 30.51 -36.90
#